data_AF-A0A6I2R0J0-F1
#
_entry.id   AF-A0A6I2R0J0-F1
#
_cell.length_a   1.000
_cell.length_b   1.000
_cell.length_c   1.000
_cell.angle_alpha   90.00
_cell.angle_beta   90.00
_cell.angle_gamma   90.00
#
_symmetry.space_group_name_H-M   'P 1'
#
loop_
_entity.id
_entity.type
_entity.pdbx_description
1 polymer ?
#
loop_
_entity_poly.entity_id
_entity_poly.type
_entity_poly.pdbx_seq_one_letter_code
_entity_poly.pdbx_strand_id
1 'polypeptide(L)'
;MRTGLITFHFAHHYGAQLQALATMRAIQSLGHDCEIIDYRLPHTTRTNQLFKKSGGVRGMASDAHTALHYGAFQRRFRRFEAFVAEEMALSPRRYTAFEQLRADPPAYDVYVAGSDQIWNPYIFQDKQFDPSFLLGFVREGRRIAYAPSLGVPELPEDKAEELRRFLTPFSALSVREKRGQVLLREAAGRDARVVLDPTLLLTGEDWGELAAAPKRQGPYILCYFVSDPGEAVPYALALSARTGWPIVQLAGARRKIDGAAELVFDAGPREFLGLFRHASAVVTNSFHGAAFSLQFQKDFFTSMSPRERAEPTFSRIYSLLSRLGCADRILGLDTTAPVDAPIDYGAVYEKLAAARADSLSYLGAAIEGAPLPAKEPEPQAAPRPVLCRAEDCTGCTACASVCPVNAIAMEPDHEGFLRPVIGERCILCHRCEQTCPILHPPVPGPAPAAAHAVWNRDEAERTASSSGGFFSLLARHVLEQGGAVFGAALDEDMTARHVCARTVDELAPMRGSKYVQSDLGGSFSQVKALLEEGTAVLFSGVPCQVDGLKRYLGKDYPNLLTCDLVCHGVPSPAVFRAYLDGLEAARGSKVVSVRFKDKSHGWSHPWFTAQFADGSVYTEDFNRTGYGRGFGMQLFLRPACARCRYTSTSRPADFTLADYWGLDEKLALPVERDKGVSMVLVNSARGQAVFDALSPRFGQVERPLAEAVAGNPRLASPLKANPRRAAFFAAFAALPFAEVEKRFLALPSLPYRAAAKMLTPAMKEKIRKLLK
;
A
#
# COMPACT_ATOMS: atom_id res chain seq x y z
N MET A 1 12.41 45.28 -8.48
CA MET A 1 12.67 45.13 -7.03
C MET A 1 13.89 44.27 -6.85
N ARG A 2 14.73 44.56 -5.86
CA ARG A 2 15.84 43.70 -5.44
C ARG A 2 15.35 42.68 -4.44
N THR A 3 15.55 41.41 -4.74
CA THR A 3 15.07 40.30 -3.92
C THR A 3 16.23 39.49 -3.33
N GLY A 4 16.09 39.11 -2.06
CA GLY A 4 17.03 38.25 -1.35
C GLY A 4 16.42 36.87 -1.10
N LEU A 5 16.89 35.85 -1.81
CA LEU A 5 16.45 34.47 -1.65
C LEU A 5 17.30 33.75 -0.58
N ILE A 6 16.67 33.16 0.43
CA ILE A 6 17.34 32.26 1.37
C ILE A 6 16.78 30.84 1.26
N THR A 7 17.65 29.89 0.95
CA THR A 7 17.33 28.46 0.88
C THR A 7 18.63 27.63 0.89
N PHE A 8 18.53 26.30 0.91
CA PHE A 8 19.69 25.44 0.71
C PHE A 8 20.19 25.55 -0.73
N HIS A 9 21.35 26.16 -0.92
CA HIS A 9 21.99 26.36 -2.23
C HIS A 9 23.40 25.78 -2.31
N PHE A 10 23.97 25.31 -1.20
CA PHE A 10 25.38 24.89 -1.12
C PHE A 10 25.60 23.43 -0.68
N ALA A 11 24.54 22.69 -0.36
CA ALA A 11 24.66 21.25 -0.10
C ALA A 11 25.02 20.51 -1.40
N HIS A 12 25.93 19.53 -1.36
CA HIS A 12 26.29 18.67 -2.52
C HIS A 12 25.20 17.63 -2.82
N HIS A 13 23.99 18.14 -3.01
CA HIS A 13 22.74 17.44 -3.22
C HIS A 13 22.01 18.09 -4.40
N TYR A 14 21.71 17.31 -5.45
CA TYR A 14 21.16 17.84 -6.71
C TYR A 14 19.89 18.67 -6.48
N GLY A 15 18.97 18.16 -5.67
CA GLY A 15 17.71 18.85 -5.39
C GLY A 15 17.91 20.23 -4.77
N ALA A 16 18.88 20.39 -3.86
CA ALA A 16 19.10 21.65 -3.15
C ALA A 16 19.62 22.74 -4.11
N GLN A 17 20.63 22.43 -4.92
CA GLN A 17 21.17 23.39 -5.87
C GLN A 17 20.20 23.70 -7.02
N LEU A 18 19.52 22.69 -7.57
CA LEU A 18 18.62 22.88 -8.70
C LEU A 18 17.38 23.68 -8.30
N GLN A 19 16.78 23.45 -7.12
CA GLN A 19 15.64 24.27 -6.67
C GLN A 19 16.05 25.72 -6.37
N ALA A 20 17.26 25.95 -5.85
CA ALA A 20 17.76 27.29 -5.56
C ALA A 20 17.96 28.10 -6.84
N LEU A 21 18.63 27.50 -7.83
CA LEU A 21 18.80 28.11 -9.16
C LEU A 21 17.45 28.40 -9.82
N ALA A 22 16.53 27.43 -9.78
CA ALA A 22 15.23 27.59 -10.42
C ALA A 22 14.37 28.68 -9.78
N THR A 23 14.43 28.83 -8.45
CA THR A 23 13.75 29.93 -7.76
C THR A 23 14.35 31.27 -8.18
N MET A 24 15.69 31.39 -8.19
CA MET A 24 16.38 32.61 -8.61
C MET A 24 16.02 33.00 -10.06
N ARG A 25 16.11 32.06 -11.00
CA ARG A 25 15.78 32.29 -12.41
C ARG A 25 14.29 32.61 -12.62
N ALA A 26 13.39 32.01 -11.86
CA ALA A 26 11.96 32.32 -11.93
C ALA A 26 11.65 33.74 -11.44
N ILE A 27 12.36 34.23 -10.41
CA ILE A 27 12.23 35.62 -9.97
C ILE A 27 12.77 36.59 -11.04
N GLN A 28 13.91 36.23 -11.65
CA GLN A 28 14.53 37.00 -12.73
C GLN A 28 13.65 37.06 -13.98
N SER A 29 12.99 35.96 -14.36
CA SER A 29 12.10 35.92 -15.52
C SER A 29 10.82 36.74 -15.32
N LEU A 30 10.45 37.03 -14.07
CA LEU A 30 9.37 37.96 -13.70
C LEU A 30 9.82 39.44 -13.72
N GLY A 31 11.07 39.74 -14.09
CA GLY A 31 11.59 41.11 -14.22
C GLY A 31 12.15 41.72 -12.92
N HIS A 32 12.49 40.89 -11.93
CA HIS A 32 13.09 41.34 -10.67
C HIS A 32 14.53 40.85 -10.50
N ASP A 33 15.37 41.65 -9.83
CA ASP A 33 16.72 41.20 -9.47
C ASP A 33 16.64 40.20 -8.32
N CYS A 34 17.43 39.13 -8.37
CA CYS A 34 17.50 38.13 -7.32
C CYS A 34 18.93 37.75 -6.99
N GLU A 35 19.30 37.88 -5.72
CA GLU A 35 20.54 37.37 -5.13
C GLU A 35 20.19 36.28 -4.10
N ILE A 36 20.93 35.18 -4.11
CA ILE A 36 20.84 34.15 -3.08
C ILE A 36 21.73 34.58 -1.91
N ILE A 37 21.14 34.71 -0.72
CA ILE A 37 21.88 35.00 0.50
C ILE A 37 22.82 33.82 0.77
N ASP A 38 24.15 34.06 0.77
CA ASP A 38 25.21 33.05 0.93
C ASP A 38 25.30 32.54 2.39
N TYR A 39 24.20 31.95 2.87
CA TYR A 39 24.06 31.35 4.18
C TYR A 39 24.42 29.87 4.15
N ARG A 40 25.53 29.51 4.81
CA ARG A 40 26.09 28.15 4.84
C ARG A 40 26.24 27.63 6.26
N LEU A 41 25.37 26.72 6.64
CA LEU A 41 25.42 26.08 7.96
C LEU A 41 26.62 25.11 8.08
N PRO A 42 27.45 25.21 9.14
CA PRO A 42 28.62 24.34 9.33
C PRO A 42 28.33 22.83 9.30
N HIS A 43 27.16 22.40 9.75
CA HIS A 43 26.78 20.98 9.72
C HIS A 43 26.39 20.50 8.31
N THR A 44 25.80 21.36 7.47
CA THR A 44 25.52 21.06 6.05
C THR A 44 26.80 21.08 5.20
N THR A 45 27.76 21.95 5.49
CA THR A 45 29.06 21.96 4.79
C THR A 45 29.95 20.79 5.20
N ARG A 46 29.83 20.29 6.44
CA ARG A 46 30.48 19.02 6.88
C ARG A 46 29.96 17.81 6.10
N THR A 47 28.70 17.79 5.65
CA THR A 47 28.21 16.70 4.80
C THR A 47 28.81 16.68 3.38
N ASN A 48 29.43 17.78 2.94
CA ASN A 48 30.15 17.87 1.67
C ASN A 48 31.60 17.33 1.76
N GLN A 49 32.08 16.96 2.96
CA GLN A 49 33.44 16.43 3.13
C GLN A 49 33.55 15.02 2.54
N LEU A 50 34.58 14.80 1.72
CA LEU A 50 34.87 13.53 1.05
C LEU A 50 35.16 12.40 2.05
N PHE A 51 35.91 12.71 3.13
CA PHE A 51 36.20 11.78 4.22
C PHE A 51 35.39 12.17 5.45
N LYS A 52 34.71 11.20 6.07
CA LYS A 52 33.95 11.43 7.31
C LYS A 52 34.77 10.88 8.48
N LYS A 53 35.19 11.74 9.42
CA LYS A 53 35.83 11.30 10.68
C LYS A 53 34.87 10.41 11.47
N SER A 54 34.94 9.10 11.29
CA SER A 54 34.15 8.12 12.04
C SER A 54 35.04 6.99 12.53
N GLY A 55 35.33 6.97 13.83
CA GLY A 55 36.13 5.92 14.47
C GLY A 55 35.32 4.63 14.58
N GLY A 56 35.48 3.70 13.64
CA GLY A 56 34.89 2.37 13.69
C GLY A 56 35.05 1.58 12.38
N VAL A 57 34.85 0.26 12.41
CA VAL A 57 35.07 -0.66 11.27
C VAL A 57 34.21 -0.30 10.04
N ARG A 58 32.98 0.20 10.25
CA ARG A 58 32.13 0.74 9.16
C ARG A 58 32.65 2.06 8.60
N GLY A 59 33.30 2.89 9.41
CA GLY A 59 33.96 4.12 8.99
C GLY A 59 35.17 3.83 8.10
N MET A 60 36.00 2.87 8.50
CA MET A 60 37.14 2.40 7.72
C MET A 60 36.75 1.83 6.35
N ALA A 61 35.67 1.05 6.26
CA ALA A 61 35.16 0.55 4.98
C ALA A 61 34.59 1.66 4.07
N SER A 62 33.93 2.66 4.66
CA SER A 62 33.49 3.86 3.94
C SER A 62 34.67 4.67 3.44
N ASP A 63 35.71 4.85 4.26
CA ASP A 63 36.93 5.59 3.90
C ASP A 63 37.75 4.85 2.84
N ALA A 64 37.79 3.51 2.87
CA ALA A 64 38.41 2.69 1.83
C ALA A 64 37.65 2.76 0.49
N HIS A 65 36.33 2.72 0.49
CA HIS A 65 35.51 2.92 -0.72
C HIS A 65 35.67 4.36 -1.27
N THR A 66 35.69 5.36 -0.38
CA THR A 66 36.01 6.75 -0.75
C THR A 66 37.41 6.86 -1.34
N ALA A 67 38.41 6.18 -0.79
CA ALA A 67 39.78 6.18 -1.31
C ALA A 67 39.87 5.52 -2.71
N LEU A 68 39.19 4.39 -2.93
CA LEU A 68 39.13 3.69 -4.23
C LEU A 68 38.50 4.56 -5.34
N HIS A 69 37.51 5.39 -4.99
CA HIS A 69 36.82 6.26 -5.94
C HIS A 69 37.15 7.75 -5.75
N TYR A 70 38.27 8.05 -5.10
CA TYR A 70 38.61 9.41 -4.66
C TYR A 70 38.60 10.43 -5.81
N GLY A 71 39.21 10.08 -6.95
CA GLY A 71 39.23 10.94 -8.12
C GLY A 71 37.84 11.25 -8.70
N ALA A 72 36.91 10.28 -8.66
CA ALA A 72 35.53 10.47 -9.09
C ALA A 72 34.76 11.38 -8.13
N PHE A 73 34.91 11.18 -6.83
CA PHE A 73 34.27 12.05 -5.83
C PHE A 73 34.86 13.46 -5.81
N GLN A 74 36.16 13.63 -6.07
CA GLN A 74 36.76 14.95 -6.22
C GLN A 74 36.26 15.68 -7.47
N ARG A 75 36.05 14.97 -8.59
CA ARG A 75 35.40 15.54 -9.78
C ARG A 75 33.97 15.96 -9.49
N ARG A 76 33.18 15.12 -8.83
CA ARG A 76 31.83 15.45 -8.36
C ARG A 76 31.85 16.73 -7.53
N PHE A 77 32.72 16.79 -6.53
CA PHE A 77 32.87 17.96 -5.67
C PHE A 77 33.12 19.24 -6.48
N ARG A 78 34.10 19.23 -7.40
CA ARG A 78 34.41 20.38 -8.25
C ARG A 78 33.23 20.79 -9.13
N ARG A 79 32.48 19.84 -9.68
CA ARG A 79 31.30 20.12 -10.52
C ARG A 79 30.16 20.77 -9.71
N PHE A 80 29.95 20.36 -8.47
CA PHE A 80 28.97 20.99 -7.57
C PHE A 80 29.37 22.42 -7.18
N GLU A 81 30.66 22.67 -6.92
CA GLU A 81 31.16 24.02 -6.61
C GLU A 81 31.12 24.93 -7.84
N ALA A 82 31.56 24.43 -9.00
CA ALA A 82 31.54 25.17 -10.25
C ALA A 82 30.11 25.58 -10.64
N PHE A 83 29.14 24.67 -10.49
CA PHE A 83 27.74 25.00 -10.77
C PHE A 83 27.21 26.16 -9.93
N VAL A 84 27.54 26.21 -8.63
CA VAL A 84 27.15 27.36 -7.79
C VAL A 84 27.85 28.63 -8.24
N ALA A 85 29.16 28.57 -8.49
CA ALA A 85 29.94 29.75 -8.87
C ALA A 85 29.55 30.32 -10.24
N GLU A 86 29.14 29.47 -11.19
CA GLU A 86 28.80 29.85 -12.56
C GLU A 86 27.33 30.26 -12.72
N GLU A 87 26.41 29.59 -12.00
CA GLU A 87 24.97 29.73 -12.26
C GLU A 87 24.21 30.53 -11.19
N MET A 88 24.78 30.76 -10.00
CA MET A 88 24.09 31.41 -8.89
C MET A 88 24.69 32.78 -8.57
N ALA A 89 23.84 33.82 -8.56
CA ALA A 89 24.19 35.12 -8.03
C ALA A 89 24.12 35.09 -6.50
N LEU A 90 25.27 35.04 -5.82
CA LEU A 90 25.36 35.00 -4.36
C LEU A 90 25.56 36.40 -3.77
N SER A 91 25.00 36.65 -2.58
CA SER A 91 25.26 37.87 -1.84
C SER A 91 26.76 38.04 -1.55
N PRO A 92 27.30 39.27 -1.55
CA PRO A 92 28.75 39.51 -1.44
C PRO A 92 29.35 39.04 -0.11
N ARG A 93 28.54 39.03 0.96
CA ARG A 93 28.93 38.51 2.27
C ARG A 93 28.42 37.08 2.46
N ARG A 94 29.31 36.21 2.96
CA ARG A 94 28.96 34.88 3.45
C ARG A 94 28.56 34.92 4.92
N TYR A 95 27.53 34.16 5.25
CA TYR A 95 27.01 33.99 6.59
C TYR A 95 27.04 32.51 7.00
N THR A 96 27.43 32.21 8.24
CA THR A 96 27.52 30.83 8.76
C THR A 96 26.72 30.61 10.04
N ALA A 97 26.07 31.66 10.56
CA ALA A 97 25.22 31.60 11.74
C ALA A 97 24.15 32.70 11.69
N PHE A 98 22.98 32.44 12.27
CA PHE A 98 21.88 33.40 12.37
C PHE A 98 22.31 34.75 12.97
N GLU A 99 23.18 34.72 13.99
CA GLU A 99 23.65 35.95 14.65
C GLU A 99 24.40 36.91 13.71
N GLN A 100 25.09 36.38 12.69
CA GLN A 100 25.75 37.23 11.69
C GLN A 100 24.73 37.91 10.77
N LEU A 101 23.69 37.18 10.35
CA LEU A 101 22.58 37.74 9.58
C LEU A 101 21.78 38.76 10.40
N ARG A 102 21.55 38.47 11.68
CA ARG A 102 20.83 39.37 12.58
C ARG A 102 21.60 40.67 12.83
N ALA A 103 22.93 40.59 12.96
CA ALA A 103 23.78 41.75 13.20
C ALA A 103 23.86 42.67 11.96
N ASP A 104 24.10 42.08 10.79
CA ASP A 104 24.32 42.81 9.53
C ASP A 104 23.58 42.14 8.35
N PRO A 105 22.25 42.32 8.28
CA PRO A 105 21.44 41.72 7.22
C PRO A 105 21.66 42.42 5.88
N PRO A 106 21.80 41.69 4.76
CA PRO A 106 21.87 42.31 3.43
C PRO A 106 20.53 43.01 3.12
N ALA A 107 20.58 44.19 2.51
CA ALA A 107 19.40 45.02 2.24
C ALA A 107 18.71 44.65 0.92
N TYR A 108 17.43 44.26 1.00
CA TYR A 108 16.58 43.93 -0.14
C TYR A 108 15.17 44.50 0.04
N ASP A 109 14.46 44.74 -1.07
CA ASP A 109 13.06 45.18 -1.03
C ASP A 109 12.15 44.03 -0.54
N VAL A 110 12.49 42.81 -0.96
CA VAL A 110 11.74 41.58 -0.68
C VAL A 110 12.69 40.45 -0.30
N TYR A 111 12.37 39.74 0.78
CA TYR A 111 13.07 38.56 1.24
C TYR A 111 12.20 37.32 1.02
N VAL A 112 12.77 36.33 0.35
CA VAL A 112 12.07 35.11 -0.05
C VAL A 112 12.64 33.93 0.74
N ALA A 113 11.80 33.33 1.60
CA ALA A 113 12.06 31.98 2.11
C ALA A 113 11.75 30.99 0.98
N GLY A 114 12.79 30.38 0.41
CA GLY A 114 12.67 29.51 -0.76
C GLY A 114 12.13 28.11 -0.47
N SER A 115 12.32 27.19 -1.41
CA SER A 115 11.86 25.80 -1.31
C SER A 115 12.84 24.94 -0.49
N ASP A 116 12.68 23.63 -0.63
CA ASP A 116 13.31 22.57 0.15
C ASP A 116 12.79 22.50 1.60
N GLN A 117 13.36 21.60 2.40
CA GLN A 117 12.94 21.33 3.78
C GLN A 117 13.46 22.38 4.77
N ILE A 118 13.57 23.65 4.37
CA ILE A 118 14.15 24.72 5.18
C ILE A 118 13.31 25.08 6.43
N TRP A 119 12.04 24.64 6.46
CA TRP A 119 11.15 24.74 7.62
C TRP A 119 10.97 23.39 8.35
N ASN A 120 11.87 22.43 8.12
CA ASN A 120 11.88 21.20 8.90
C ASN A 120 12.73 21.39 10.17
N PRO A 121 12.17 21.39 11.39
CA PRO A 121 12.95 21.62 12.60
C PRO A 121 13.91 20.47 12.90
N TYR A 122 13.67 19.25 12.38
CA TYR A 122 14.43 18.06 12.76
C TYR A 122 15.68 17.80 11.93
N ILE A 123 15.94 18.60 10.88
CA ILE A 123 17.15 18.46 10.05
C ILE A 123 18.31 19.32 10.54
N PHE A 124 18.07 20.21 11.51
CA PHE A 124 19.08 21.06 12.14
C PHE A 124 19.65 20.39 13.40
N GLN A 125 20.86 20.80 13.81
CA GLN A 125 21.68 20.09 14.80
C GLN A 125 21.02 19.97 16.19
N ASP A 126 20.24 20.97 16.59
CA ASP A 126 19.52 21.07 17.86
C ASP A 126 18.06 20.60 17.76
N LYS A 127 17.62 20.14 16.59
CA LYS A 127 16.24 19.79 16.27
C LYS A 127 15.26 20.96 16.46
N GLN A 128 15.72 22.20 16.33
CA GLN A 128 14.90 23.41 16.34
C GLN A 128 14.82 24.02 14.93
N PHE A 129 13.90 24.96 14.72
CA PHE A 129 13.94 25.77 13.51
C PHE A 129 15.21 26.61 13.48
N ASP A 130 15.82 26.79 12.30
CA ASP A 130 16.81 27.85 12.11
C ASP A 130 16.06 29.16 11.76
N PRO A 131 16.13 30.20 12.61
CA PRO A 131 15.42 31.45 12.39
C PRO A 131 15.79 32.17 11.08
N SER A 132 16.94 31.85 10.48
CA SER A 132 17.39 32.42 9.21
C SER A 132 16.44 32.05 8.07
N PHE A 133 16.06 30.77 7.97
CA PHE A 133 15.14 30.28 6.94
C PHE A 133 13.68 30.69 7.18
N LEU A 134 13.39 31.21 8.36
CA LEU A 134 12.13 31.84 8.74
C LEU A 134 12.18 33.37 8.63
N LEU A 135 13.23 33.93 8.04
CA LEU A 135 13.42 35.37 7.84
C LEU A 135 13.39 36.21 9.14
N GLY A 136 13.79 35.60 10.26
CA GLY A 136 13.82 36.25 11.57
C GLY A 136 14.85 37.37 11.72
N PHE A 137 15.78 37.51 10.77
CA PHE A 137 16.80 38.57 10.74
C PHE A 137 16.35 39.84 10.01
N VAL A 138 15.28 39.75 9.22
CA VAL A 138 14.79 40.87 8.39
C VAL A 138 14.27 41.97 9.32
N ARG A 139 14.72 43.21 9.12
CA ARG A 139 14.27 44.39 9.88
C ARG A 139 13.29 45.21 9.07
N GLU A 140 13.71 45.56 7.85
CA GLU A 140 12.93 46.27 6.83
C GLU A 140 12.81 45.39 5.58
N GLY A 141 11.80 45.64 4.76
CA GLY A 141 11.51 44.85 3.56
C GLY A 141 10.43 43.79 3.77
N ARG A 142 9.86 43.33 2.66
CA ARG A 142 8.72 42.40 2.63
C ARG A 142 9.19 40.97 2.82
N ARG A 143 8.50 40.19 3.66
CA ARG A 143 8.75 38.74 3.81
C ARG A 143 7.72 37.95 3.03
N ILE A 144 8.19 37.05 2.16
CA ILE A 144 7.35 36.10 1.44
C ILE A 144 7.93 34.69 1.51
N ALA A 145 7.08 33.69 1.37
CA ALA A 145 7.48 32.29 1.23
C ALA A 145 7.12 31.77 -0.16
N TYR A 146 8.08 31.11 -0.82
CA TYR A 146 7.87 30.34 -2.04
C TYR A 146 8.25 28.87 -1.84
N ALA A 147 7.24 28.02 -1.73
CA ALA A 147 7.36 26.57 -1.64
C ALA A 147 8.23 25.95 -0.51
N PRO A 148 8.46 26.57 0.67
CA PRO A 148 9.13 25.86 1.77
C PRO A 148 8.34 24.63 2.19
N SER A 149 9.07 23.63 2.69
CA SER A 149 8.54 22.34 3.12
C SER A 149 8.90 22.08 4.56
N LEU A 150 7.92 21.58 5.32
CA LEU A 150 8.14 21.18 6.71
C LEU A 150 8.66 19.74 6.80
N GLY A 151 8.33 18.89 5.81
CA GLY A 151 8.84 17.53 5.73
C GLY A 151 8.44 16.61 6.90
N VAL A 152 7.47 17.03 7.71
CA VAL A 152 7.02 16.32 8.91
C VAL A 152 5.51 16.04 8.85
N PRO A 153 5.05 14.94 9.46
CA PRO A 153 3.64 14.61 9.51
C PRO A 153 2.90 15.46 10.54
N GLU A 154 3.54 15.94 11.60
CA GLU A 154 2.91 16.71 12.66
C GLU A 154 3.95 17.62 13.33
N LEU A 155 3.48 18.67 13.99
CA LEU A 155 4.30 19.55 14.80
C LEU A 155 3.82 19.47 16.26
N PRO A 156 4.72 19.21 17.22
CA PRO A 156 4.48 19.45 18.63
C PRO A 156 4.07 20.90 18.92
N GLU A 157 3.36 21.11 20.03
CA GLU A 157 2.77 22.41 20.38
C GLU A 157 3.81 23.53 20.55
N ASP A 158 4.95 23.24 21.19
CA ASP A 158 6.06 24.18 21.34
C ASP A 158 6.61 24.67 19.98
N LYS A 159 6.75 23.76 19.02
CA LYS A 159 7.18 24.10 17.66
C LYS A 159 6.11 24.82 16.86
N ALA A 160 4.84 24.50 17.09
CA ALA A 160 3.72 25.20 16.48
C ALA A 160 3.67 26.67 16.92
N GLU A 161 3.88 26.95 18.20
CA GLU A 161 3.96 28.31 18.74
C GLU A 161 5.14 29.10 18.17
N GLU A 162 6.32 28.47 18.13
CA GLU A 162 7.52 29.08 17.54
C GLU A 162 7.30 29.44 16.07
N LEU A 163 6.79 28.49 15.27
CA LEU A 163 6.49 28.71 13.85
C LEU A 163 5.48 29.86 13.68
N ARG A 164 4.40 29.91 14.48
CA ARG A 164 3.40 30.99 14.44
C ARG A 164 4.04 32.37 14.63
N ARG A 165 4.97 32.50 15.58
CA ARG A 165 5.68 33.77 15.84
C ARG A 165 6.46 34.23 14.61
N PHE A 166 7.19 33.31 13.98
CA PHE A 166 7.98 33.63 12.79
C PHE A 166 7.17 33.89 11.53
N LEU A 167 5.99 33.27 11.38
CA LEU A 167 5.15 33.44 10.19
C LEU A 167 4.27 34.70 10.23
N THR A 168 4.01 35.26 11.41
CA THR A 168 3.24 36.52 11.57
C THR A 168 3.66 37.63 10.59
N PRO A 169 4.95 38.00 10.46
CA PRO A 169 5.39 39.10 9.60
C PRO A 169 5.42 38.77 8.10
N PHE A 170 5.05 37.57 7.66
CA PHE A 170 4.97 37.22 6.24
C PHE A 170 3.73 37.86 5.61
N SER A 171 3.95 38.53 4.48
CA SER A 171 2.88 39.13 3.66
C SER A 171 2.22 38.11 2.73
N ALA A 172 2.97 37.09 2.28
CA ALA A 172 2.48 36.01 1.44
C ALA A 172 3.09 34.68 1.89
N LEU A 173 2.25 33.64 1.98
CA LEU A 173 2.64 32.30 2.42
C LEU A 173 2.29 31.27 1.35
N SER A 174 3.28 30.46 0.99
CA SER A 174 3.08 29.25 0.21
C SER A 174 3.91 28.10 0.76
N VAL A 175 3.57 26.90 0.32
CA VAL A 175 4.21 25.64 0.69
C VAL A 175 4.22 24.70 -0.50
N ARG A 176 5.14 23.74 -0.50
CA ARG A 176 5.28 22.77 -1.60
C ARG A 176 4.28 21.62 -1.55
N GLU A 177 3.71 21.33 -0.37
CA GLU A 177 2.81 20.19 -0.19
C GLU A 177 1.56 20.50 0.65
N LYS A 178 0.49 19.73 0.39
CA LYS A 178 -0.78 19.86 1.10
C LYS A 178 -0.65 19.71 2.60
N ARG A 179 0.20 18.79 3.08
CA ARG A 179 0.42 18.61 4.51
C ARG A 179 1.02 19.86 5.15
N GLY A 180 1.94 20.54 4.46
CA GLY A 180 2.49 21.82 4.92
C GLY A 180 1.40 22.89 5.05
N GLN A 181 0.44 22.95 4.13
CA GLN A 181 -0.69 23.90 4.20
C GLN A 181 -1.55 23.62 5.44
N VAL A 182 -1.86 22.35 5.69
CA VAL A 182 -2.62 21.92 6.86
C VAL A 182 -1.87 22.28 8.15
N LEU A 183 -0.58 21.97 8.23
CA LEU A 183 0.24 22.31 9.40
C LEU A 183 0.33 23.82 9.64
N LEU A 184 0.44 24.65 8.59
CA LEU A 184 0.42 26.10 8.74
C LEU A 184 -0.92 26.62 9.25
N ARG A 185 -2.04 26.04 8.78
CA ARG A 185 -3.38 26.39 9.24
C ARG A 185 -3.60 25.99 10.71
N GLU A 186 -3.21 24.77 11.08
CA GLU A 186 -3.33 24.23 12.44
C GLU A 186 -2.39 24.96 13.42
N ALA A 187 -1.11 25.11 13.05
CA ALA A 187 -0.10 25.70 13.91
C ALA A 187 -0.20 27.23 13.97
N ALA A 188 -0.41 27.91 12.85
CA ALA A 188 -0.32 29.37 12.79
C ALA A 188 -1.65 30.08 12.52
N GLY A 189 -2.75 29.36 12.25
CA GLY A 189 -4.03 29.98 11.85
C GLY A 189 -3.95 30.71 10.50
N ARG A 190 -2.91 30.45 9.70
CA ARG A 190 -2.63 31.13 8.43
C ARG A 190 -2.84 30.16 7.28
N ASP A 191 -3.57 30.58 6.25
CA ASP A 191 -3.65 29.80 5.00
C ASP A 191 -2.39 30.04 4.15
N ALA A 192 -1.96 29.01 3.42
CA ALA A 192 -0.82 29.06 2.54
C ALA A 192 -1.16 28.44 1.18
N ARG A 193 -0.74 29.09 0.08
CA ARG A 193 -0.90 28.54 -1.27
C ARG A 193 -0.06 27.27 -1.42
N VAL A 194 -0.62 26.21 -2.00
CA VAL A 194 0.18 25.06 -2.43
C VAL A 194 0.68 25.35 -3.85
N VAL A 195 1.98 25.53 -4.01
CA VAL A 195 2.62 25.89 -5.29
C VAL A 195 3.52 24.76 -5.79
N LEU A 196 3.94 24.82 -7.06
CA LEU A 196 4.92 23.88 -7.60
C LEU A 196 6.28 24.04 -6.93
N ASP A 197 7.01 22.92 -6.83
CA ASP A 197 8.45 22.97 -6.54
C ASP A 197 9.17 23.82 -7.60
N PRO A 198 10.15 24.67 -7.22
CA PRO A 198 10.84 25.56 -8.15
C PRO A 198 11.43 24.86 -9.37
N THR A 199 11.85 23.60 -9.24
CA THR A 199 12.42 22.84 -10.37
C THR A 199 11.43 22.65 -11.54
N LEU A 200 10.14 22.82 -11.28
CA LEU A 200 9.06 22.76 -12.27
C LEU A 200 8.64 24.15 -12.81
N LEU A 201 9.18 25.24 -12.26
CA LEU A 201 8.95 26.60 -12.77
C LEU A 201 9.68 26.87 -14.08
N LEU A 202 10.88 26.30 -14.22
CA LEU A 202 11.60 26.25 -15.49
C LEU A 202 11.01 25.15 -16.39
N THR A 203 11.32 25.20 -17.67
CA THR A 203 10.91 24.20 -18.67
C THR A 203 11.99 23.13 -18.86
N GLY A 204 11.63 22.04 -19.54
CA GLY A 204 12.60 21.02 -19.97
C GLY A 204 13.68 21.57 -20.91
N GLU A 205 13.37 22.64 -21.67
CA GLU A 205 14.33 23.32 -22.55
C GLU A 205 15.35 24.11 -21.73
N ASP A 206 14.90 24.92 -20.77
CA ASP A 206 15.77 25.67 -19.85
C ASP A 206 16.76 24.74 -19.12
N TRP A 207 16.26 23.60 -18.64
CA TRP A 207 17.12 22.58 -18.03
C TRP A 207 18.01 21.86 -19.03
N GLY A 208 17.54 21.72 -20.27
CA GLY A 208 18.27 21.13 -21.37
C GLY A 208 19.52 21.92 -21.75
N GLU A 209 19.46 23.25 -21.71
CA GLU A 209 20.60 24.14 -21.97
C GLU A 209 21.74 23.95 -20.96
N LEU A 210 21.41 23.64 -19.71
CA LEU A 210 22.38 23.39 -18.65
C LEU A 210 22.93 21.96 -18.64
N ALA A 211 22.26 21.04 -19.34
CA ALA A 211 22.54 19.61 -19.27
C ALA A 211 23.84 19.23 -20.00
N ALA A 212 24.75 18.58 -19.28
CA ALA A 212 25.97 18.00 -19.87
C ALA A 212 25.68 16.59 -20.38
N ALA A 213 25.83 16.37 -21.70
CA ALA A 213 25.56 15.07 -22.30
C ALA A 213 26.39 13.93 -21.64
N PRO A 214 25.77 12.79 -21.31
CA PRO A 214 26.50 11.64 -20.78
C PRO A 214 27.46 11.07 -21.83
N LYS A 215 28.54 10.43 -21.36
CA LYS A 215 29.49 9.74 -22.25
C LYS A 215 28.87 8.54 -22.97
N ARG A 216 27.87 7.93 -22.35
CA ARG A 216 27.16 6.74 -22.87
C ARG A 216 26.33 7.12 -24.08
N GLN A 217 26.43 6.31 -25.13
CA GLN A 217 25.57 6.36 -26.30
C GLN A 217 24.52 5.24 -26.23
N GLY A 218 23.34 5.48 -26.81
CA GLY A 218 22.25 4.50 -26.87
C GLY A 218 21.33 4.47 -25.63
N PRO A 219 20.27 3.65 -25.67
CA PRO A 219 19.23 3.64 -24.65
C PRO A 219 19.72 3.08 -23.32
N TYR A 220 19.16 3.58 -22.21
CA TYR A 220 19.42 3.08 -20.87
C TYR A 220 18.29 3.40 -19.90
N ILE A 221 18.25 2.64 -18.80
CA ILE A 221 17.37 2.89 -17.66
C ILE A 221 18.18 3.61 -16.59
N LEU A 222 17.79 4.84 -16.27
CA LEU A 222 18.41 5.60 -15.19
C LEU A 222 17.82 5.20 -13.84
N CYS A 223 18.68 4.75 -12.93
CA CYS A 223 18.32 4.45 -11.55
C CYS A 223 18.89 5.51 -10.61
N TYR A 224 18.02 6.34 -10.01
CA TYR A 224 18.42 7.36 -9.05
C TYR A 224 17.65 7.23 -7.74
N PHE A 225 18.35 6.95 -6.64
CA PHE A 225 17.72 6.73 -5.33
C PHE A 225 18.37 7.58 -4.23
N VAL A 226 17.53 8.24 -3.43
CA VAL A 226 17.93 9.05 -2.26
C VAL A 226 17.88 8.24 -0.96
N SER A 227 17.10 7.17 -0.94
CA SER A 227 16.99 6.20 0.16
C SER A 227 17.09 4.77 -0.36
N ASP A 228 16.91 3.77 0.51
CA ASP A 228 16.85 2.37 0.11
C ASP A 228 15.87 2.19 -1.06
N PRO A 229 16.32 1.65 -2.22
CA PRO A 229 15.47 1.49 -3.39
C PRO A 229 14.36 0.44 -3.17
N GLY A 230 14.50 -0.49 -2.22
CA GLY A 230 13.46 -1.46 -1.85
C GLY A 230 12.82 -2.14 -3.07
N GLU A 231 11.52 -1.91 -3.25
CA GLU A 231 10.69 -2.47 -4.34
C GLU A 231 10.98 -1.91 -5.73
N ALA A 232 11.72 -0.80 -5.84
CA ALA A 232 12.13 -0.26 -7.13
C ALA A 232 13.23 -1.09 -7.81
N VAL A 233 14.04 -1.86 -7.05
CA VAL A 233 15.12 -2.68 -7.63
C VAL A 233 14.58 -3.82 -8.49
N PRO A 234 13.66 -4.68 -8.01
CA PRO A 234 13.07 -5.72 -8.85
C PRO A 234 12.42 -5.15 -10.12
N TYR A 235 11.80 -3.97 -9.99
CA TYR A 235 11.17 -3.29 -11.10
C TYR A 235 12.16 -2.84 -12.17
N ALA A 236 13.26 -2.19 -11.77
CA ALA A 236 14.32 -1.78 -12.69
C ALA A 236 14.95 -2.99 -13.41
N LEU A 237 15.14 -4.10 -12.70
CA LEU A 237 15.65 -5.35 -13.29
C LEU A 237 14.67 -5.96 -14.28
N ALA A 238 13.38 -5.99 -13.96
CA ALA A 238 12.34 -6.47 -14.87
C ALA A 238 12.25 -5.61 -16.13
N LEU A 239 12.28 -4.28 -15.98
CA LEU A 239 12.30 -3.35 -17.11
C LEU A 239 13.55 -3.55 -17.98
N SER A 240 14.72 -3.74 -17.37
CA SER A 240 15.97 -4.04 -18.08
C SER A 240 15.90 -5.35 -18.86
N ALA A 241 15.38 -6.41 -18.25
CA ALA A 241 15.21 -7.70 -18.91
C ALA A 241 14.21 -7.64 -20.08
N ARG A 242 13.13 -6.88 -19.94
CA ARG A 242 12.11 -6.73 -21.00
C ARG A 242 12.59 -5.87 -22.17
N THR A 243 13.26 -4.77 -21.90
CA THR A 243 13.68 -3.79 -22.94
C THR A 243 15.05 -4.12 -23.55
N GLY A 244 15.86 -4.93 -22.87
CA GLY A 244 17.28 -5.11 -23.19
C GLY A 244 18.13 -3.89 -22.83
N TRP A 245 17.55 -2.84 -22.23
CA TRP A 245 18.28 -1.63 -21.91
C TRP A 245 19.13 -1.81 -20.64
N PRO A 246 20.39 -1.38 -20.66
CA PRO A 246 21.28 -1.45 -19.50
C PRO A 246 20.86 -0.49 -18.40
N ILE A 247 21.01 -0.91 -17.14
CA ILE A 247 20.79 -0.05 -15.98
C ILE A 247 22.03 0.81 -15.72
N VAL A 248 21.84 2.13 -15.70
CA VAL A 248 22.82 3.14 -15.27
C VAL A 248 22.38 3.66 -13.91
N GLN A 249 23.14 3.33 -12.87
CA GLN A 249 22.83 3.77 -11.51
C GLN A 249 23.60 5.05 -11.18
N LEU A 250 22.88 6.10 -10.80
CA LEU A 250 23.48 7.32 -10.26
C LEU A 250 23.79 7.13 -8.78
N ALA A 251 25.04 7.41 -8.37
CA ALA A 251 25.46 7.25 -6.99
C ALA A 251 24.67 8.15 -6.02
N GLY A 252 24.19 7.56 -4.93
CA GLY A 252 23.38 8.18 -3.88
C GLY A 252 22.93 7.17 -2.82
N ALA A 253 22.55 5.97 -3.25
CA ALA A 253 22.31 4.82 -2.38
C ALA A 253 23.60 4.04 -2.07
N ARG A 254 23.77 3.57 -0.83
CA ARG A 254 24.98 2.85 -0.35
C ARG A 254 25.15 1.44 -0.95
N ARG A 255 24.26 0.99 -1.82
CA ARG A 255 24.31 -0.35 -2.44
C ARG A 255 24.12 -0.25 -3.95
N LYS A 256 25.03 -0.91 -4.68
CA LYS A 256 24.88 -1.17 -6.11
C LYS A 256 23.69 -2.09 -6.33
N ILE A 257 22.91 -1.86 -7.37
CA ILE A 257 21.93 -2.83 -7.86
C ILE A 257 22.72 -3.98 -8.51
N ASP A 258 22.52 -5.20 -8.03
CA ASP A 258 23.10 -6.39 -8.66
C ASP A 258 22.55 -6.51 -10.09
N GLY A 259 23.44 -6.49 -11.08
CA GLY A 259 23.09 -6.42 -12.50
C GLY A 259 23.15 -5.03 -13.14
N ALA A 260 23.41 -3.97 -12.37
CA ALA A 260 23.66 -2.64 -12.95
C ALA A 260 24.94 -2.63 -13.80
N ALA A 261 24.79 -2.17 -15.05
CA ALA A 261 25.87 -2.10 -16.05
C ALA A 261 26.87 -0.99 -15.73
N GLU A 262 26.41 0.11 -15.14
CA GLU A 262 27.23 1.27 -14.84
C GLU A 262 26.83 1.91 -13.50
N LEU A 263 27.81 2.41 -12.76
CA LEU A 263 27.63 3.19 -11.54
C LEU A 263 28.34 4.54 -11.67
N VAL A 264 27.57 5.63 -11.69
CA VAL A 264 28.06 6.98 -11.93
C VAL A 264 28.34 7.69 -10.61
N PHE A 265 29.62 7.84 -10.27
CA PHE A 265 30.07 8.47 -9.01
C PHE A 265 30.43 9.94 -9.13
N ASP A 266 30.71 10.44 -10.34
CA ASP A 266 31.31 11.77 -10.54
C ASP A 266 30.34 12.85 -11.02
N ALA A 267 29.06 12.53 -11.21
CA ALA A 267 28.07 13.49 -11.74
C ALA A 267 27.86 14.69 -10.80
N GLY A 268 27.97 15.90 -11.36
CA GLY A 268 27.47 17.13 -10.75
C GLY A 268 26.07 17.49 -11.27
N PRO A 269 25.56 18.70 -10.97
CA PRO A 269 24.23 19.12 -11.41
C PRO A 269 24.02 19.07 -12.93
N ARG A 270 25.00 19.51 -13.72
CA ARG A 270 24.90 19.45 -15.20
C ARG A 270 24.84 18.01 -15.72
N GLU A 271 25.68 17.11 -15.20
CA GLU A 271 25.65 15.69 -15.58
C GLU A 271 24.38 14.98 -15.09
N PHE A 272 23.84 15.36 -13.92
CA PHE A 272 22.55 14.89 -13.44
C PHE A 272 21.46 15.20 -14.46
N LEU A 273 21.36 16.46 -14.91
CA LEU A 273 20.39 16.88 -15.92
C LEU A 273 20.57 16.10 -17.23
N GLY A 274 21.82 15.93 -17.69
CA GLY A 274 22.11 15.16 -18.91
C GLY A 274 21.71 13.70 -18.82
N LEU A 275 21.95 13.06 -17.67
CA LEU A 275 21.54 11.68 -17.43
C LEU A 275 20.02 11.51 -17.48
N PHE A 276 19.24 12.45 -16.97
CA PHE A 276 17.78 12.40 -17.10
C PHE A 276 17.33 12.70 -18.53
N ARG A 277 17.89 13.73 -19.16
CA ARG A 277 17.54 14.16 -20.52
C ARG A 277 17.72 13.06 -21.56
N HIS A 278 18.74 12.21 -21.40
CA HIS A 278 19.09 11.17 -22.38
C HIS A 278 18.67 9.76 -21.96
N ALA A 279 18.06 9.59 -20.78
CA ALA A 279 17.51 8.31 -20.37
C ALA A 279 16.35 7.91 -21.29
N SER A 280 16.21 6.61 -21.53
CA SER A 280 15.03 6.05 -22.21
C SER A 280 13.92 5.73 -21.21
N ALA A 281 14.28 5.38 -19.97
CA ALA A 281 13.36 5.27 -18.86
C ALA A 281 14.05 5.59 -17.53
N VAL A 282 13.27 5.92 -16.49
CA VAL A 282 13.78 6.24 -15.15
C VAL A 282 13.09 5.39 -14.09
N VAL A 283 13.87 4.84 -13.15
CA VAL A 283 13.35 4.24 -11.92
C VAL A 283 13.95 4.95 -10.71
N THR A 284 13.10 5.50 -9.83
CA THR A 284 13.56 6.39 -8.76
C THR A 284 12.73 6.28 -7.47
N ASN A 285 13.26 6.74 -6.34
CA ASN A 285 12.47 7.01 -5.12
C ASN A 285 12.60 8.48 -4.69
N SER A 286 13.10 9.33 -5.59
CA SER A 286 13.37 10.73 -5.34
C SER A 286 12.28 11.60 -5.94
N PHE A 287 11.82 12.60 -5.18
CA PHE A 287 10.94 13.65 -5.70
C PHE A 287 11.53 14.33 -6.93
N HIS A 288 12.81 14.73 -6.87
CA HIS A 288 13.48 15.34 -8.01
C HIS A 288 13.69 14.36 -9.16
N GLY A 289 13.84 13.06 -8.86
CA GLY A 289 13.84 12.03 -9.90
C GLY A 289 12.53 12.02 -10.69
N ALA A 290 11.38 12.04 -10.00
CA ALA A 290 10.08 12.12 -10.65
C ALA A 290 9.90 13.46 -11.39
N ALA A 291 10.25 14.59 -10.76
CA ALA A 291 10.13 15.92 -11.36
C ALA A 291 10.96 16.06 -12.66
N PHE A 292 12.22 15.63 -12.67
CA PHE A 292 13.05 15.70 -13.88
C PHE A 292 12.66 14.66 -14.94
N SER A 293 12.06 13.53 -14.55
CA SER A 293 11.46 12.61 -15.51
C SER A 293 10.28 13.27 -16.25
N LEU A 294 9.44 14.02 -15.54
CA LEU A 294 8.36 14.80 -16.15
C LEU A 294 8.92 15.92 -17.05
N GLN A 295 9.93 16.66 -16.59
CA GLN A 295 10.53 17.77 -17.36
C GLN A 295 11.20 17.33 -18.66
N PHE A 296 11.76 16.14 -18.71
CA PHE A 296 12.40 15.62 -19.92
C PHE A 296 11.56 14.58 -20.66
N GLN A 297 10.29 14.43 -20.28
CA GLN A 297 9.31 13.52 -20.89
C GLN A 297 9.81 12.07 -20.95
N LYS A 298 10.28 11.54 -19.82
CA LYS A 298 10.83 10.18 -19.71
C LYS A 298 9.83 9.25 -19.07
N ASP A 299 9.58 8.11 -19.72
CA ASP A 299 8.90 7.00 -19.08
C ASP A 299 9.57 6.70 -17.74
N PHE A 300 8.76 6.66 -16.68
CA PHE A 300 9.30 6.52 -15.35
C PHE A 300 8.37 5.81 -14.40
N PHE A 301 8.99 5.19 -13.41
CA PHE A 301 8.32 4.64 -12.24
C PHE A 301 9.02 5.10 -10.98
N THR A 302 8.22 5.38 -9.95
CA THR A 302 8.76 5.84 -8.68
C THR A 302 8.21 5.08 -7.48
N SER A 303 9.07 4.73 -6.53
CA SER A 303 8.63 4.15 -5.26
C SER A 303 8.56 5.21 -4.16
N MET A 304 7.63 4.99 -3.22
CA MET A 304 7.53 5.76 -1.98
C MET A 304 7.95 4.89 -0.80
N SER A 305 8.36 5.50 0.31
CA SER A 305 8.64 4.75 1.53
C SER A 305 7.37 4.02 2.03
N PRO A 306 7.50 2.93 2.80
CA PRO A 306 6.33 2.24 3.37
C PRO A 306 5.41 3.16 4.19
N ARG A 307 5.98 4.17 4.85
CA ARG A 307 5.24 5.18 5.61
C ARG A 307 4.43 6.09 4.69
N GLU A 308 5.04 6.60 3.62
CA GLU A 308 4.37 7.44 2.63
C GLU A 308 3.28 6.67 1.88
N ARG A 309 3.43 5.36 1.66
CA ARG A 309 2.37 4.52 1.07
C ARG A 309 1.18 4.28 1.99
N ALA A 310 1.37 4.27 3.30
CA ALA A 310 0.25 4.12 4.24
C ALA A 310 -0.70 5.32 4.16
N GLU A 311 -0.17 6.51 3.84
CA GLU A 311 -0.94 7.75 3.69
C GLU A 311 -0.46 8.54 2.45
N PRO A 312 -0.74 8.06 1.22
CA PRO A 312 -0.17 8.59 -0.03
C PRO A 312 -0.42 10.07 -0.25
N THR A 313 -1.60 10.57 0.14
CA THR A 313 -1.98 11.99 0.02
C THR A 313 -1.06 12.96 0.75
N PHE A 314 -0.24 12.47 1.70
CA PHE A 314 0.75 13.27 2.41
C PHE A 314 2.15 13.22 1.78
N SER A 315 2.36 12.38 0.76
CA SER A 315 3.60 12.36 -0.01
C SER A 315 3.65 13.51 -1.01
N ARG A 316 4.82 14.15 -1.11
CA ARG A 316 5.13 15.18 -2.13
C ARG A 316 5.09 14.59 -3.53
N ILE A 317 5.59 13.36 -3.69
CA ILE A 317 5.59 12.64 -4.97
C ILE A 317 4.15 12.36 -5.40
N TYR A 318 3.34 11.77 -4.52
CA TYR A 318 1.94 11.49 -4.81
C TYR A 318 1.14 12.75 -5.13
N SER A 319 1.34 13.84 -4.38
CA SER A 319 0.66 15.12 -4.60
C SER A 319 0.95 15.68 -6.00
N LEU A 320 2.23 15.67 -6.41
CA LEU A 320 2.65 16.12 -7.74
C LEU A 320 2.06 15.22 -8.83
N LEU A 321 2.25 13.91 -8.72
CA LEU A 321 1.83 12.96 -9.76
C LEU A 321 0.31 12.89 -9.89
N SER A 322 -0.43 12.95 -8.78
CA SER A 322 -1.90 13.01 -8.82
C SER A 322 -2.39 14.30 -9.48
N ARG A 323 -1.78 15.44 -9.17
CA ARG A 323 -2.11 16.73 -9.80
C ARG A 323 -1.93 16.69 -11.33
N LEU A 324 -0.91 15.97 -11.80
CA LEU A 324 -0.59 15.87 -13.23
C LEU A 324 -1.25 14.67 -13.94
N GLY A 325 -1.92 13.78 -13.21
CA GLY A 325 -2.53 12.57 -13.77
C GLY A 325 -1.57 11.39 -14.01
N CYS A 326 -0.42 11.36 -13.32
CA CYS A 326 0.60 10.31 -13.39
C CYS A 326 0.70 9.47 -12.10
N ALA A 327 -0.34 9.44 -11.26
CA ALA A 327 -0.30 8.70 -9.98
C ALA A 327 -0.12 7.19 -10.16
N ASP A 328 -0.48 6.69 -11.34
CA ASP A 328 -0.26 5.31 -11.81
C ASP A 328 1.22 4.95 -11.99
N ARG A 329 2.14 5.92 -12.00
CA ARG A 329 3.60 5.70 -12.04
C ARG A 329 4.21 5.37 -10.69
N ILE A 330 3.41 5.31 -9.63
CA ILE A 330 3.88 5.05 -8.27
C ILE A 330 3.81 3.56 -7.96
N LEU A 331 4.97 2.94 -7.71
CA LEU A 331 5.10 1.52 -7.44
C LEU A 331 4.46 1.10 -6.12
N GLY A 332 3.63 0.05 -6.18
CA GLY A 332 3.00 -0.59 -5.04
C GLY A 332 1.67 0.03 -4.62
N LEU A 333 1.07 0.87 -5.47
CA LEU A 333 -0.33 1.28 -5.35
C LEU A 333 -1.22 0.41 -6.23
N ASP A 334 -2.51 0.30 -5.89
CA ASP A 334 -3.48 -0.46 -6.70
C ASP A 334 -3.63 0.08 -8.12
N THR A 335 -3.33 1.37 -8.31
CA THR A 335 -3.35 2.07 -9.59
C THR A 335 -2.04 1.95 -10.37
N THR A 336 -1.04 1.18 -9.90
CA THR A 336 0.26 1.09 -10.58
C THR A 336 0.08 0.57 -12.01
N ALA A 337 0.51 1.34 -13.00
CA ALA A 337 0.42 0.95 -14.40
C ALA A 337 1.38 -0.21 -14.73
N PRO A 338 1.05 -1.04 -15.72
CA PRO A 338 2.01 -1.97 -16.34
C PRO A 338 3.28 -1.25 -16.79
N VAL A 339 4.40 -1.97 -16.81
CA VAL A 339 5.74 -1.39 -17.09
C VAL A 339 5.91 -0.82 -18.50
N ASP A 340 5.06 -1.22 -19.43
CA ASP A 340 4.99 -0.76 -20.82
C ASP A 340 3.83 0.20 -21.08
N ALA A 341 3.06 0.59 -20.05
CA ALA A 341 1.99 1.54 -20.23
C ALA A 341 2.58 2.92 -20.64
N PRO A 342 2.13 3.52 -21.75
CA PRO A 342 2.62 4.83 -22.15
C PRO A 342 2.17 5.92 -21.17
N ILE A 343 2.87 7.06 -21.17
CA ILE A 343 2.44 8.29 -20.50
C ILE A 343 1.92 9.26 -21.56
N ASP A 344 0.69 9.75 -21.39
CA ASP A 344 0.16 10.85 -22.21
C ASP A 344 0.79 12.18 -21.79
N TYR A 345 1.97 12.48 -22.35
CA TYR A 345 2.67 13.72 -22.06
C TYR A 345 1.93 14.97 -22.52
N GLY A 346 1.02 14.87 -23.50
CA GLY A 346 0.18 15.99 -23.91
C GLY A 346 -0.69 16.48 -22.76
N ALA A 347 -1.48 15.56 -22.19
CA ALA A 347 -2.34 15.87 -21.03
C ALA A 347 -1.53 16.27 -19.78
N VAL A 348 -0.37 15.66 -19.57
CA VAL A 348 0.53 16.00 -18.44
C VAL A 348 1.08 17.41 -18.59
N TYR A 349 1.53 17.81 -19.78
CA TYR A 349 2.11 19.12 -20.01
C TYR A 349 1.07 20.23 -20.00
N GLU A 350 -0.14 19.97 -20.45
CA GLU A 350 -1.26 20.91 -20.29
C GLU A 350 -1.47 21.26 -18.80
N LYS A 351 -1.60 20.24 -17.94
CA LYS A 351 -1.74 20.41 -16.49
C LYS A 351 -0.52 21.05 -15.84
N LEU A 352 0.68 20.66 -16.27
CA LEU A 352 1.94 21.21 -15.76
C LEU A 352 2.09 22.68 -16.14
N ALA A 353 1.76 23.06 -17.38
CA ALA A 353 1.79 24.44 -17.85
C ALA A 353 0.81 25.32 -17.07
N ALA A 354 -0.43 24.86 -16.86
CA ALA A 354 -1.40 25.57 -16.03
C ALA A 354 -0.91 25.73 -14.59
N ALA A 355 -0.39 24.65 -13.98
CA ALA A 355 0.17 24.70 -12.62
C ALA A 355 1.40 25.60 -12.49
N ARG A 356 2.22 25.68 -13.55
CA ARG A 356 3.38 26.57 -13.65
C ARG A 356 2.95 28.02 -13.74
N ALA A 357 2.01 28.34 -14.63
CA ALA A 357 1.48 29.69 -14.79
C ALA A 357 0.86 30.20 -13.48
N ASP A 358 0.07 29.37 -12.79
CA ASP A 358 -0.49 29.68 -11.47
C ASP A 358 0.61 29.97 -10.42
N SER A 359 1.64 29.13 -10.37
CA SER A 359 2.73 29.28 -9.39
C SER A 359 3.57 30.54 -9.67
N LEU A 360 3.83 30.86 -10.95
CA LEU A 360 4.52 32.09 -11.36
C LEU A 360 3.67 33.34 -11.08
N SER A 361 2.36 33.28 -11.33
CA SER A 361 1.42 34.36 -11.01
C SER A 361 1.39 34.65 -9.51
N TYR A 362 1.33 33.60 -8.67
CA TYR A 362 1.46 33.75 -7.22
C TYR A 362 2.79 34.39 -6.82
N LEU A 363 3.91 33.91 -7.38
CA LEU A 363 5.25 34.41 -7.04
C LEU A 363 5.40 35.90 -7.42
N GLY A 364 4.98 36.29 -8.62
CA GLY A 364 4.99 37.68 -9.08
C GLY A 364 4.15 38.59 -8.18
N ALA A 365 2.89 38.23 -7.92
CA ALA A 365 2.01 38.99 -7.04
C ALA A 365 2.57 39.12 -5.61
N ALA A 366 3.16 38.05 -5.08
CA ALA A 366 3.78 38.05 -3.76
C ALA A 366 5.00 38.99 -3.69
N ILE A 367 5.86 38.99 -4.73
CA ILE A 367 7.02 39.88 -4.82
C ILE A 367 6.56 41.33 -4.91
N GLU A 368 5.62 41.64 -5.80
CA GLU A 368 5.10 42.99 -6.02
C GLU A 368 4.28 43.49 -4.83
N GLY A 369 3.71 42.58 -4.03
CA GLY A 369 2.78 42.90 -2.95
C GLY A 369 1.39 43.26 -3.47
N ALA A 370 1.09 42.79 -4.69
CA ALA A 370 -0.23 42.86 -5.28
C ALA A 370 -1.18 41.85 -4.61
N PRO A 371 -2.50 41.99 -4.78
CA PRO A 371 -3.44 40.96 -4.39
C PRO A 371 -3.06 39.60 -4.96
N LEU A 372 -2.97 38.59 -4.11
CA LEU A 372 -2.63 37.23 -4.54
C LEU A 372 -3.75 36.68 -5.45
N PRO A 373 -3.40 35.92 -6.50
CA PRO A 373 -4.40 35.35 -7.41
C PRO A 373 -5.36 34.47 -6.63
N ALA A 374 -6.65 34.55 -7.00
CA ALA A 374 -7.67 33.69 -6.42
C ALA A 374 -7.28 32.23 -6.65
N LYS A 375 -7.43 31.41 -5.60
CA LYS A 375 -7.24 29.97 -5.74
C LYS A 375 -8.28 29.47 -6.75
N GLU A 376 -7.83 29.03 -7.93
CA GLU A 376 -8.68 28.22 -8.79
C GLU A 376 -9.24 27.07 -7.94
N PRO A 377 -10.57 26.88 -7.91
CA PRO A 377 -11.13 25.73 -7.24
C PRO A 377 -10.47 24.50 -7.85
N GLU A 378 -9.82 23.68 -7.00
CA GLU A 378 -9.44 22.33 -7.41
C GLU A 378 -10.69 21.73 -8.06
N PRO A 379 -10.63 21.21 -9.31
CA PRO A 379 -11.81 20.65 -9.94
C PRO A 379 -12.40 19.65 -8.95
N GLN A 380 -13.55 20.01 -8.38
CA GLN A 380 -14.24 19.12 -7.47
C GLN A 380 -14.51 17.89 -8.31
N ALA A 381 -13.85 16.79 -7.99
CA ALA A 381 -14.25 15.49 -8.50
C ALA A 381 -15.76 15.45 -8.32
N ALA A 382 -16.49 15.15 -9.41
CA ALA A 382 -17.94 15.11 -9.40
C ALA A 382 -18.38 14.41 -8.10
N PRO A 383 -19.40 14.93 -7.38
CA PRO A 383 -19.84 14.32 -6.14
C PRO A 383 -20.03 12.83 -6.40
N ARG A 384 -19.37 12.00 -5.58
CA ARG A 384 -19.39 10.53 -5.67
C ARG A 384 -19.64 9.97 -4.27
N PRO A 385 -20.34 8.84 -4.16
CA PRO A 385 -20.50 8.19 -2.87
C PRO A 385 -19.15 7.77 -2.28
N VAL A 386 -19.03 7.84 -0.96
CA VAL A 386 -17.84 7.44 -0.21
C VAL A 386 -17.86 5.94 0.03
N LEU A 387 -17.09 5.19 -0.76
CA LEU A 387 -16.81 3.78 -0.47
C LEU A 387 -15.72 3.66 0.60
N CYS A 388 -15.70 2.53 1.33
CA CYS A 388 -14.60 2.26 2.25
C CYS A 388 -13.26 2.17 1.52
N ARG A 389 -12.17 2.48 2.23
CA ARG A 389 -10.81 2.34 1.69
C ARG A 389 -10.56 0.95 1.13
N ALA A 390 -9.76 0.87 0.07
CA ALA A 390 -9.43 -0.40 -0.56
C ALA A 390 -8.82 -1.38 0.45
N GLU A 391 -7.93 -0.94 1.34
CA GLU A 391 -7.33 -1.82 2.35
C GLU A 391 -8.34 -2.42 3.35
N ASP A 392 -9.47 -1.75 3.60
CA ASP A 392 -10.47 -2.17 4.58
C ASP A 392 -11.65 -2.93 3.95
N CYS A 393 -11.82 -2.84 2.62
CA CYS A 393 -12.89 -3.49 1.90
C CYS A 393 -12.79 -5.02 2.01
N THR A 394 -13.88 -5.67 2.44
CA THR A 394 -13.96 -7.12 2.61
C THR A 394 -14.39 -7.88 1.36
N GLY A 395 -14.85 -7.18 0.32
CA GLY A 395 -15.37 -7.80 -0.90
C GLY A 395 -16.75 -8.46 -0.74
N CYS A 396 -17.55 -8.05 0.26
CA CYS A 396 -18.86 -8.64 0.55
C CYS A 396 -19.98 -8.32 -0.46
N THR A 397 -19.72 -7.55 -1.51
CA THR A 397 -20.66 -7.13 -2.58
C THR A 397 -21.92 -6.34 -2.16
N ALA A 398 -22.11 -6.03 -0.86
CA ALA A 398 -23.31 -5.33 -0.39
C ALA A 398 -23.55 -3.99 -1.10
N CYS A 399 -22.49 -3.18 -1.29
CA CYS A 399 -22.56 -1.89 -1.96
C CYS A 399 -23.00 -2.00 -3.43
N ALA A 400 -22.51 -3.02 -4.15
CA ALA A 400 -22.92 -3.29 -5.53
C ALA A 400 -24.37 -3.78 -5.58
N SER A 401 -24.72 -4.72 -4.70
CA SER A 401 -26.06 -5.34 -4.66
C SER A 401 -27.17 -4.33 -4.32
N VAL A 402 -26.90 -3.36 -3.42
CA VAL A 402 -27.91 -2.36 -3.01
C VAL A 402 -28.11 -1.25 -4.06
N CYS A 403 -27.23 -1.15 -5.06
CA CYS A 403 -27.26 -0.05 -6.03
C CYS A 403 -28.48 -0.18 -6.97
N PRO A 404 -29.44 0.75 -6.94
CA PRO A 404 -30.69 0.61 -7.70
C PRO A 404 -30.51 0.75 -9.21
N VAL A 405 -29.38 1.31 -9.65
CA VAL A 405 -29.07 1.62 -11.06
C VAL A 405 -27.84 0.86 -11.56
N ASN A 406 -27.38 -0.15 -10.80
CA ASN A 406 -26.21 -0.96 -11.12
C ASN A 406 -24.98 -0.11 -11.50
N ALA A 407 -24.78 1.00 -10.79
CA ALA A 407 -23.65 1.91 -11.01
C ALA A 407 -22.36 1.46 -10.34
N ILE A 408 -22.37 0.36 -9.57
CA ILE A 408 -21.17 -0.17 -8.92
C ILE A 408 -20.88 -1.55 -9.50
N ALA A 409 -19.74 -1.69 -10.17
CA ALA A 409 -19.21 -2.97 -10.64
C ALA A 409 -18.22 -3.53 -9.61
N MET A 410 -18.17 -4.85 -9.47
CA MET A 410 -17.16 -5.53 -8.67
C MET A 410 -16.05 -6.02 -9.61
N GLU A 411 -14.94 -5.30 -9.66
CA GLU A 411 -13.85 -5.55 -10.60
C GLU A 411 -12.61 -6.10 -9.89
N PRO A 412 -11.88 -7.07 -10.46
CA PRO A 412 -10.67 -7.59 -9.85
C PRO A 412 -9.55 -6.55 -9.85
N ASP A 413 -8.88 -6.38 -8.71
CA ASP A 413 -7.59 -5.67 -8.65
C ASP A 413 -6.44 -6.55 -9.17
N HIS A 414 -5.22 -6.01 -9.18
CA HIS A 414 -4.01 -6.74 -9.60
C HIS A 414 -3.68 -7.96 -8.72
N GLU A 415 -4.30 -8.08 -7.53
CA GLU A 415 -4.20 -9.23 -6.65
C GLU A 415 -5.37 -10.22 -6.87
N GLY A 416 -6.26 -9.95 -7.83
CA GLY A 416 -7.45 -10.74 -8.14
C GLY A 416 -8.61 -10.55 -7.15
N PHE A 417 -8.51 -9.62 -6.21
CA PHE A 417 -9.58 -9.34 -5.28
C PHE A 417 -10.62 -8.43 -5.92
N LEU A 418 -11.90 -8.82 -5.88
CA LEU A 418 -12.98 -7.96 -6.37
C LEU A 418 -13.12 -6.70 -5.50
N ARG A 419 -13.18 -5.53 -6.15
CA ARG A 419 -13.31 -4.19 -5.60
C ARG A 419 -14.50 -3.44 -6.21
N PRO A 420 -15.25 -2.67 -5.41
CA PRO A 420 -16.33 -1.86 -5.95
C PRO A 420 -15.77 -0.65 -6.72
N VAL A 421 -16.20 -0.48 -7.97
CA VAL A 421 -15.88 0.66 -8.84
C VAL A 421 -17.17 1.36 -9.21
N ILE A 422 -17.26 2.66 -8.91
CA ILE A 422 -18.44 3.49 -9.23
C ILE A 422 -18.32 4.00 -10.67
N GLY A 423 -19.25 3.58 -11.52
CA GLY A 423 -19.43 4.07 -12.88
C GLY A 423 -20.36 5.29 -12.98
N GLU A 424 -20.51 5.78 -14.20
CA GLU A 424 -21.17 7.06 -14.52
C GLU A 424 -22.69 7.05 -14.29
N ARG A 425 -23.32 5.86 -14.24
CA ARG A 425 -24.75 5.71 -13.96
C ARG A 425 -25.14 6.09 -12.52
N CYS A 426 -24.19 6.51 -11.69
CA CYS A 426 -24.44 6.80 -10.28
C CYS A 426 -25.39 7.99 -10.11
N ILE A 427 -26.54 7.74 -9.46
CA ILE A 427 -27.54 8.77 -9.14
C ILE A 427 -27.37 9.41 -7.75
N LEU A 428 -26.21 9.21 -7.11
CA LEU A 428 -25.89 9.79 -5.79
C LEU A 428 -26.93 9.53 -4.69
N CYS A 429 -27.48 8.32 -4.64
CA CYS A 429 -28.43 7.93 -3.59
C CYS A 429 -27.80 7.57 -2.24
N HIS A 430 -26.45 7.48 -2.17
CA HIS A 430 -25.66 7.14 -0.98
C HIS A 430 -25.99 5.81 -0.25
N ARG A 431 -26.86 4.95 -0.82
CA ARG A 431 -27.22 3.63 -0.25
C ARG A 431 -26.01 2.70 -0.08
N CYS A 432 -25.04 2.79 -1.00
CA CYS A 432 -23.81 2.00 -0.94
C CYS A 432 -22.94 2.32 0.29
N GLU A 433 -23.03 3.55 0.81
CA GLU A 433 -22.33 3.95 2.04
C GLU A 433 -23.03 3.33 3.25
N GLN A 434 -24.35 3.56 3.35
CA GLN A 434 -25.20 3.11 4.44
C GLN A 434 -25.18 1.59 4.62
N THR A 435 -25.14 0.84 3.52
CA THR A 435 -25.10 -0.63 3.59
C THR A 435 -23.72 -1.18 3.95
N CYS A 436 -22.64 -0.38 3.86
CA CYS A 436 -21.29 -0.89 4.00
C CYS A 436 -21.00 -1.26 5.47
N PRO A 437 -20.72 -2.53 5.79
CA PRO A 437 -20.44 -2.92 7.17
C PRO A 437 -19.10 -2.40 7.69
N ILE A 438 -18.22 -1.90 6.82
CA ILE A 438 -16.93 -1.31 7.20
C ILE A 438 -17.08 0.15 7.60
N LEU A 439 -17.89 0.93 6.86
CA LEU A 439 -18.21 2.31 7.22
C LEU A 439 -19.10 2.37 8.46
N HIS A 440 -19.98 1.37 8.62
CA HIS A 440 -20.89 1.25 9.75
C HIS A 440 -20.65 -0.09 10.45
N PRO A 441 -19.63 -0.24 11.31
CA PRO A 441 -19.36 -1.51 12.00
C PRO A 441 -20.56 -1.97 12.84
N PRO A 442 -20.85 -3.29 12.88
CA PRO A 442 -21.89 -3.82 13.75
C PRO A 442 -21.50 -3.65 15.23
N VAL A 443 -22.49 -3.41 16.08
CA VAL A 443 -22.32 -3.48 17.53
C VAL A 443 -22.19 -4.95 17.92
N PRO A 444 -21.15 -5.36 18.68
CA PRO A 444 -21.02 -6.73 19.15
C PRO A 444 -22.26 -7.16 19.96
N GLY A 445 -22.92 -8.23 19.52
CA GLY A 445 -23.92 -8.95 20.32
C GLY A 445 -23.29 -9.85 21.39
N PRO A 446 -24.10 -10.50 22.23
CA PRO A 446 -23.60 -11.41 23.26
C PRO A 446 -22.84 -12.59 22.65
N ALA A 447 -21.82 -13.07 23.37
CA ALA A 447 -21.17 -14.33 23.04
C ALA A 447 -22.09 -15.51 23.41
N PRO A 448 -22.01 -16.64 22.69
CA PRO A 448 -22.72 -17.86 23.08
C PRO A 448 -22.22 -18.36 24.44
N ALA A 449 -23.08 -19.04 25.20
CA ALA A 449 -22.71 -19.56 26.52
C ALA A 449 -21.63 -20.66 26.45
N ALA A 450 -21.67 -21.49 25.40
CA ALA A 450 -20.79 -22.62 25.20
C ALA A 450 -20.47 -22.84 23.71
N ALA A 451 -19.51 -23.72 23.46
CA ALA A 451 -19.25 -24.29 22.15
C ALA A 451 -19.69 -25.77 22.15
N HIS A 452 -20.07 -26.29 20.98
CA HIS A 452 -20.47 -27.69 20.84
C HIS A 452 -19.47 -28.42 19.93
N ALA A 453 -18.95 -29.55 20.41
CA ALA A 453 -18.26 -30.51 19.57
C ALA A 453 -19.29 -31.40 18.89
N VAL A 454 -19.44 -31.30 17.58
CA VAL A 454 -20.53 -31.92 16.81
C VAL A 454 -20.00 -32.83 15.71
N TRP A 455 -20.65 -33.97 15.53
CA TRP A 455 -20.40 -34.89 14.41
C TRP A 455 -21.72 -35.44 13.84
N ASN A 456 -21.84 -35.42 12.51
CA ASN A 456 -22.94 -36.01 11.79
C ASN A 456 -22.94 -37.54 11.98
N ARG A 457 -24.13 -38.12 12.22
CA ARG A 457 -24.30 -39.58 12.36
C ARG A 457 -24.23 -40.29 11.01
N ASP A 458 -24.49 -39.58 9.90
CA ASP A 458 -24.21 -40.08 8.56
C ASP A 458 -22.69 -40.04 8.32
N GLU A 459 -22.07 -41.21 8.37
CA GLU A 459 -20.62 -41.34 8.21
C GLU A 459 -20.12 -40.98 6.80
N ALA A 460 -20.92 -41.24 5.76
CA ALA A 460 -20.55 -40.94 4.39
C ALA A 460 -20.51 -39.42 4.17
N GLU A 461 -21.54 -38.71 4.61
CA GLU A 461 -21.56 -37.24 4.58
C GLU A 461 -20.49 -36.62 5.48
N ARG A 462 -20.28 -37.19 6.67
CA ARG A 462 -19.21 -36.73 7.57
C ARG A 462 -17.86 -36.86 6.88
N THR A 463 -17.57 -37.99 6.24
CA THR A 463 -16.31 -38.25 5.53
C THR A 463 -16.14 -37.31 4.32
N ALA A 464 -17.21 -37.03 3.57
CA ALA A 464 -17.19 -36.08 2.46
C ALA A 464 -17.05 -34.60 2.88
N SER A 465 -17.24 -34.29 4.17
CA SER A 465 -17.16 -32.93 4.72
C SER A 465 -15.75 -32.60 5.25
N SER A 466 -15.39 -31.32 5.33
CA SER A 466 -14.07 -30.91 5.88
C SER A 466 -13.86 -31.21 7.37
N SER A 467 -14.95 -31.46 8.10
CA SER A 467 -14.96 -31.58 9.56
C SER A 467 -16.06 -32.55 9.99
N GLY A 468 -16.77 -32.27 11.09
CA GLY A 468 -17.90 -33.07 11.60
C GLY A 468 -19.17 -33.08 10.74
N GLY A 469 -19.24 -32.33 9.63
CA GLY A 469 -20.34 -32.43 8.67
C GLY A 469 -21.63 -31.67 9.03
N PHE A 470 -21.55 -30.71 9.96
CA PHE A 470 -22.73 -29.95 10.42
C PHE A 470 -23.38 -29.07 9.33
N PHE A 471 -22.59 -28.50 8.40
CA PHE A 471 -23.14 -27.75 7.26
C PHE A 471 -24.12 -28.58 6.43
N SER A 472 -23.81 -29.86 6.15
CA SER A 472 -24.68 -30.76 5.39
C SER A 472 -26.03 -30.97 6.10
N LEU A 473 -26.03 -31.04 7.43
CA LEU A 473 -27.26 -31.16 8.22
C LEU A 473 -28.13 -29.91 8.11
N LEU A 474 -27.54 -28.72 8.25
CA LEU A 474 -28.26 -27.44 8.07
C LEU A 474 -28.83 -27.31 6.66
N ALA A 475 -28.03 -27.68 5.65
CA ALA A 475 -28.43 -27.59 4.26
C ALA A 475 -29.60 -28.54 3.96
N ARG A 476 -29.52 -29.80 4.39
CA ARG A 476 -30.62 -30.77 4.23
C ARG A 476 -31.88 -30.34 4.96
N HIS A 477 -31.76 -29.79 6.17
CA HIS A 477 -32.91 -29.27 6.91
C HIS A 477 -33.70 -28.24 6.09
N VAL A 478 -33.02 -27.33 5.40
CA VAL A 478 -33.67 -26.32 4.55
C VAL A 478 -34.19 -26.91 3.24
N LEU A 479 -33.42 -27.80 2.58
CA LEU A 479 -33.85 -28.45 1.34
C LEU A 479 -35.08 -29.36 1.54
N GLU A 480 -35.17 -30.07 2.67
CA GLU A 480 -36.33 -30.91 3.05
C GLU A 480 -37.62 -30.09 3.20
N GLN A 481 -37.51 -28.76 3.38
CA GLN A 481 -38.64 -27.82 3.43
C GLN A 481 -38.96 -27.21 2.04
N GLY A 482 -38.34 -27.68 0.96
CA GLY A 482 -38.41 -27.04 -0.36
C GLY A 482 -37.64 -25.72 -0.43
N GLY A 483 -36.68 -25.51 0.47
CA GLY A 483 -35.86 -24.31 0.58
C GLY A 483 -34.66 -24.27 -0.35
N ALA A 484 -33.86 -23.20 -0.27
CA ALA A 484 -32.66 -22.98 -1.06
C ALA A 484 -31.42 -22.84 -0.17
N VAL A 485 -30.28 -23.33 -0.64
CA VAL A 485 -29.00 -23.20 0.06
C VAL A 485 -28.04 -22.41 -0.82
N PHE A 486 -27.48 -21.33 -0.27
CA PHE A 486 -26.43 -20.54 -0.91
C PHE A 486 -25.09 -20.83 -0.23
N GLY A 487 -24.07 -21.16 -1.01
CA GLY A 487 -22.74 -21.50 -0.50
C GLY A 487 -21.67 -21.49 -1.58
N ALA A 488 -20.40 -21.59 -1.17
CA ALA A 488 -19.27 -21.51 -2.08
C ALA A 488 -18.95 -22.85 -2.76
N ALA A 489 -18.93 -22.85 -4.09
CA ALA A 489 -18.47 -23.93 -4.95
C ALA A 489 -17.33 -23.44 -5.87
N LEU A 490 -16.58 -24.37 -6.45
CA LEU A 490 -15.68 -24.07 -7.57
C LEU A 490 -16.46 -24.31 -8.87
N ASP A 491 -16.44 -23.36 -9.79
CA ASP A 491 -17.00 -23.52 -11.13
C ASP A 491 -16.06 -24.34 -12.04
N GLU A 492 -16.41 -24.45 -13.32
CA GLU A 492 -15.64 -25.21 -14.33
C GLU A 492 -14.21 -24.68 -14.52
N ASP A 493 -13.98 -23.38 -14.26
CA ASP A 493 -12.66 -22.73 -14.34
C ASP A 493 -11.87 -22.79 -13.03
N MET A 494 -12.40 -23.52 -12.04
CA MET A 494 -11.91 -23.57 -10.66
C MET A 494 -11.95 -22.19 -9.95
N THR A 495 -12.84 -21.31 -10.37
CA THR A 495 -13.11 -20.05 -9.70
C THR A 495 -14.12 -20.27 -8.57
N ALA A 496 -13.83 -19.79 -7.37
CA ALA A 496 -14.77 -19.88 -6.28
C ALA A 496 -15.94 -18.91 -6.46
N ARG A 497 -17.17 -19.41 -6.43
CA ARG A 497 -18.40 -18.63 -6.56
C ARG A 497 -19.44 -19.08 -5.54
N HIS A 498 -20.25 -18.15 -5.07
CA HIS A 498 -21.49 -18.49 -4.37
C HIS A 498 -22.55 -18.92 -5.39
N VAL A 499 -23.12 -20.10 -5.18
CA VAL A 499 -24.15 -20.69 -6.03
C VAL A 499 -25.36 -21.07 -5.18
N CYS A 500 -26.50 -21.31 -5.82
CA CYS A 500 -27.74 -21.76 -5.19
C CYS A 500 -27.98 -23.24 -5.46
N ALA A 501 -28.26 -24.02 -4.42
CA ALA A 501 -28.72 -25.40 -4.50
C ALA A 501 -30.18 -25.49 -4.04
N ARG A 502 -30.99 -26.20 -4.81
CA ARG A 502 -32.40 -26.55 -4.57
C ARG A 502 -32.59 -28.06 -4.38
N THR A 503 -31.55 -28.85 -4.63
CA THR A 503 -31.52 -30.30 -4.42
C THR A 503 -30.28 -30.74 -3.65
N VAL A 504 -30.29 -31.99 -3.15
CA VAL A 504 -29.14 -32.57 -2.43
C VAL A 504 -27.95 -32.83 -3.36
N ASP A 505 -28.19 -33.12 -4.63
CA ASP A 505 -27.12 -33.34 -5.61
C ASP A 505 -26.38 -32.02 -5.92
N GLU A 506 -27.13 -30.93 -6.07
CA GLU A 506 -26.58 -29.58 -6.24
C GLU A 506 -25.81 -29.08 -5.00
N LEU A 507 -26.04 -29.67 -3.83
CA LEU A 507 -25.32 -29.32 -2.59
C LEU A 507 -23.88 -29.85 -2.59
N ALA A 508 -23.60 -30.95 -3.29
CA ALA A 508 -22.32 -31.65 -3.17
C ALA A 508 -21.10 -30.75 -3.47
N PRO A 509 -21.09 -29.89 -4.51
CA PRO A 509 -19.98 -28.96 -4.77
C PRO A 509 -19.75 -27.93 -3.67
N MET A 510 -20.74 -27.64 -2.82
CA MET A 510 -20.60 -26.69 -1.71
C MET A 510 -19.85 -27.28 -0.51
N ARG A 511 -19.81 -28.61 -0.40
CA ARG A 511 -19.06 -29.28 0.69
C ARG A 511 -17.57 -29.03 0.56
N GLY A 512 -16.90 -29.04 1.70
CA GLY A 512 -15.46 -28.82 1.77
C GLY A 512 -15.05 -27.33 1.79
N SER A 513 -13.95 -27.04 2.47
CA SER A 513 -13.36 -25.69 2.54
C SER A 513 -12.73 -25.28 1.22
N LYS A 514 -12.96 -24.02 0.80
CA LYS A 514 -12.27 -23.38 -0.32
C LYS A 514 -11.40 -22.26 0.23
N TYR A 515 -10.08 -22.40 0.18
CA TYR A 515 -9.15 -21.38 0.67
C TYR A 515 -8.84 -20.35 -0.41
N VAL A 516 -9.86 -19.64 -0.88
CA VAL A 516 -9.80 -18.55 -1.88
C VAL A 516 -11.06 -17.69 -1.73
N GLN A 517 -11.00 -16.41 -2.10
CA GLN A 517 -12.20 -15.57 -2.10
C GLN A 517 -13.25 -16.10 -3.08
N SER A 518 -14.50 -16.22 -2.62
CA SER A 518 -15.64 -16.45 -3.52
C SER A 518 -16.16 -15.15 -4.12
N ASP A 519 -16.55 -15.21 -5.40
CA ASP A 519 -17.40 -14.21 -6.03
C ASP A 519 -18.87 -14.45 -5.65
N LEU A 520 -19.54 -13.40 -5.17
CA LEU A 520 -20.92 -13.47 -4.71
C LEU A 520 -21.92 -13.28 -5.85
N GLY A 521 -21.51 -12.69 -6.97
CA GLY A 521 -22.40 -12.40 -8.10
C GLY A 521 -23.74 -11.79 -7.67
N GLY A 522 -24.83 -12.33 -8.21
CA GLY A 522 -26.20 -11.93 -7.87
C GLY A 522 -26.79 -12.60 -6.62
N SER A 523 -26.01 -13.34 -5.83
CA SER A 523 -26.54 -14.19 -4.74
C SER A 523 -27.40 -13.43 -3.74
N PHE A 524 -27.03 -12.21 -3.37
CA PHE A 524 -27.82 -11.42 -2.42
C PHE A 524 -29.22 -11.08 -2.95
N SER A 525 -29.31 -10.67 -4.22
CA SER A 525 -30.60 -10.38 -4.85
C SER A 525 -31.48 -11.63 -4.99
N GLN A 526 -30.88 -12.78 -5.32
CA GLN A 526 -31.60 -14.07 -5.40
C GLN A 526 -32.10 -14.52 -4.02
N VAL A 527 -31.27 -14.40 -2.98
CA VAL A 527 -31.68 -14.67 -1.60
C VAL A 527 -32.88 -13.81 -1.23
N LYS A 528 -32.83 -12.50 -1.49
CA LYS A 528 -33.93 -11.59 -1.17
C LYS A 528 -35.23 -11.97 -1.89
N ALA A 529 -35.17 -12.26 -3.19
CA ALA A 529 -36.34 -12.66 -3.96
C ALA A 529 -37.01 -13.91 -3.38
N LEU A 530 -36.23 -14.97 -3.12
CA LEU A 530 -36.73 -16.20 -2.51
C LEU A 530 -37.33 -15.98 -1.12
N LEU A 531 -36.69 -15.13 -0.31
CA LEU A 531 -37.20 -14.80 1.02
C LEU A 531 -38.52 -14.04 0.95
N GLU A 532 -38.69 -13.12 -0.01
CA GLU A 532 -39.93 -12.37 -0.26
C GLU A 532 -41.06 -13.26 -0.78
N GLU A 533 -40.73 -14.35 -1.48
CA GLU A 533 -41.66 -15.41 -1.89
C GLU A 533 -42.03 -16.38 -0.75
N GLY A 534 -41.44 -16.22 0.44
CA GLY A 534 -41.67 -17.10 1.59
C GLY A 534 -40.86 -18.40 1.59
N THR A 535 -39.91 -18.56 0.66
CA THR A 535 -39.03 -19.73 0.59
C THR A 535 -38.02 -19.73 1.74
N ALA A 536 -37.81 -20.87 2.39
CA ALA A 536 -36.74 -21.02 3.39
C ALA A 536 -35.35 -20.95 2.72
N VAL A 537 -34.44 -20.17 3.27
CA VAL A 537 -33.08 -19.99 2.72
C VAL A 537 -32.03 -20.25 3.78
N LEU A 538 -31.02 -21.07 3.47
CA LEU A 538 -29.75 -21.12 4.20
C LEU A 538 -28.70 -20.33 3.42
N PHE A 539 -28.08 -19.33 4.02
CA PHE A 539 -26.91 -18.65 3.46
C PHE A 539 -25.65 -19.01 4.26
N SER A 540 -24.66 -19.60 3.58
CA SER A 540 -23.36 -19.99 4.14
C SER A 540 -22.24 -19.15 3.54
N GLY A 541 -21.38 -18.56 4.37
CA GLY A 541 -20.25 -17.74 3.91
C GLY A 541 -19.24 -17.42 5.00
N VAL A 542 -18.27 -16.55 4.71
CA VAL A 542 -17.46 -15.96 5.78
C VAL A 542 -18.24 -14.83 6.50
N PRO A 543 -17.86 -14.45 7.73
CA PRO A 543 -18.67 -13.52 8.54
C PRO A 543 -18.96 -12.17 7.88
N CYS A 544 -17.98 -11.63 7.15
CA CYS A 544 -18.14 -10.38 6.42
C CYS A 544 -19.14 -10.49 5.25
N GLN A 545 -19.31 -11.68 4.66
CA GLN A 545 -20.34 -11.93 3.65
C GLN A 545 -21.73 -12.05 4.29
N VAL A 546 -21.84 -12.72 5.44
CA VAL A 546 -23.12 -12.83 6.18
C VAL A 546 -23.60 -11.46 6.67
N ASP A 547 -22.73 -10.65 7.27
CA ASP A 547 -23.08 -9.28 7.67
C ASP A 547 -23.43 -8.42 6.44
N GLY A 548 -22.67 -8.54 5.34
CA GLY A 548 -22.99 -7.90 4.06
C GLY A 548 -24.41 -8.24 3.56
N LEU A 549 -24.82 -9.51 3.63
CA LEU A 549 -26.17 -9.93 3.25
C LEU A 549 -27.22 -9.30 4.17
N LYS A 550 -27.03 -9.39 5.50
CA LYS A 550 -27.97 -8.83 6.48
C LYS A 550 -28.15 -7.32 6.30
N ARG A 551 -27.07 -6.58 5.98
CA ARG A 551 -27.15 -5.14 5.64
C ARG A 551 -27.91 -4.87 4.36
N TYR A 552 -27.64 -5.65 3.32
CA TYR A 552 -28.35 -5.54 2.05
C TYR A 552 -29.87 -5.78 2.20
N LEU A 553 -30.24 -6.79 3.00
CA LEU A 553 -31.65 -7.11 3.27
C LEU A 553 -32.35 -6.01 4.08
N GLY A 554 -31.63 -5.34 4.99
CA GLY A 554 -32.12 -4.18 5.75
C GLY A 554 -33.21 -4.49 6.79
N LYS A 555 -33.62 -5.76 6.92
CA LYS A 555 -34.56 -6.26 7.94
C LYS A 555 -34.29 -7.74 8.22
N ASP A 556 -34.81 -8.24 9.33
CA ASP A 556 -34.78 -9.66 9.64
C ASP A 556 -35.87 -10.42 8.87
N TYR A 557 -35.53 -11.64 8.43
CA TYR A 557 -36.43 -12.54 7.71
C TYR A 557 -36.54 -13.85 8.51
N PRO A 558 -37.75 -14.28 8.93
CA PRO A 558 -37.90 -15.47 9.76
C PRO A 558 -37.50 -16.77 9.03
N ASN A 559 -37.61 -16.77 7.70
CA ASN A 559 -37.25 -17.86 6.79
C ASN A 559 -35.79 -17.82 6.32
N LEU A 560 -34.94 -16.94 6.89
CA LEU A 560 -33.50 -16.93 6.62
C LEU A 560 -32.73 -17.58 7.77
N LEU A 561 -31.96 -18.60 7.45
CA LEU A 561 -30.94 -19.18 8.31
C LEU A 561 -29.55 -18.81 7.80
N THR A 562 -28.64 -18.45 8.69
CA THR A 562 -27.27 -18.04 8.33
C THR A 562 -26.21 -18.88 9.04
N CYS A 563 -25.17 -19.25 8.29
CA CYS A 563 -24.04 -20.02 8.79
C CYS A 563 -22.73 -19.34 8.36
N ASP A 564 -21.87 -19.00 9.31
CA ASP A 564 -20.52 -18.53 9.02
C ASP A 564 -19.42 -19.51 9.49
N LEU A 565 -18.19 -19.19 9.14
CA LEU A 565 -17.01 -19.99 9.48
C LEU A 565 -16.01 -19.19 10.31
N VAL A 566 -15.29 -19.86 11.20
CA VAL A 566 -14.06 -19.30 11.76
C VAL A 566 -13.03 -19.16 10.63
N CYS A 567 -12.89 -17.95 10.11
CA CYS A 567 -12.06 -17.65 8.96
C CYS A 567 -10.64 -17.27 9.42
N HIS A 568 -9.63 -17.95 8.88
CA HIS A 568 -8.23 -17.54 9.04
C HIS A 568 -8.00 -16.18 8.35
N GLY A 569 -8.38 -16.10 7.08
CA GLY A 569 -8.35 -14.92 6.22
C GLY A 569 -8.59 -15.38 4.78
N VAL A 570 -8.92 -14.44 3.89
CA VAL A 570 -9.35 -14.75 2.53
C VAL A 570 -8.16 -14.63 1.55
N PRO A 571 -7.74 -15.70 0.86
CA PRO A 571 -6.63 -15.65 -0.09
C PRO A 571 -6.97 -15.04 -1.44
N SER A 572 -5.94 -14.51 -2.11
CA SER A 572 -5.99 -13.95 -3.47
C SER A 572 -6.45 -14.95 -4.54
N PRO A 573 -7.52 -14.64 -5.29
CA PRO A 573 -7.93 -15.43 -6.46
C PRO A 573 -6.86 -15.50 -7.56
N ALA A 574 -6.13 -14.40 -7.82
CA ALA A 574 -5.09 -14.39 -8.84
C ALA A 574 -3.93 -15.34 -8.48
N VAL A 575 -3.50 -15.37 -7.22
CA VAL A 575 -2.45 -16.28 -6.75
C VAL A 575 -2.93 -17.74 -6.82
N PHE A 576 -4.21 -18.00 -6.53
CA PHE A 576 -4.77 -19.35 -6.65
C PHE A 576 -4.79 -19.82 -8.11
N ARG A 577 -5.26 -18.97 -9.03
CA ARG A 577 -5.23 -19.28 -10.48
C ARG A 577 -3.81 -19.53 -10.97
N ALA A 578 -2.86 -18.66 -10.62
CA ALA A 578 -1.45 -18.84 -11.00
C ALA A 578 -0.83 -20.14 -10.45
N TYR A 579 -1.24 -20.56 -9.24
CA TYR A 579 -0.84 -21.86 -8.69
C TYR A 579 -1.42 -23.04 -9.48
N LEU A 580 -2.69 -22.98 -9.85
CA LEU A 580 -3.30 -24.00 -10.72
C LEU A 580 -2.65 -24.03 -12.10
N ASP A 581 -2.38 -22.87 -12.71
CA ASP A 581 -1.68 -22.76 -14.00
C ASP A 581 -0.30 -23.43 -13.95
N GLY A 582 0.43 -23.29 -12.84
CA GLY A 582 1.70 -23.97 -12.63
C GLY A 582 1.56 -25.50 -12.59
N LEU A 583 0.52 -26.01 -11.91
CA LEU A 583 0.22 -27.46 -11.89
C LEU A 583 -0.19 -27.96 -13.28
N GLU A 584 -1.04 -27.22 -13.99
CA GLU A 584 -1.50 -27.55 -15.34
C GLU A 584 -0.33 -27.57 -16.33
N ALA A 585 0.56 -26.57 -16.28
CA ALA A 585 1.72 -26.49 -17.15
C ALA A 585 2.72 -27.63 -16.88
N ALA A 586 2.95 -27.98 -15.62
CA ALA A 586 3.83 -29.08 -15.25
C ALA A 586 3.29 -30.45 -15.71
N ARG A 587 1.96 -30.58 -15.81
CA ARG A 587 1.29 -31.82 -16.21
C ARG A 587 0.96 -31.90 -17.70
N GLY A 588 0.73 -30.76 -18.35
CA GLY A 588 0.18 -30.70 -19.71
C GLY A 588 -1.32 -31.00 -19.77
N SER A 589 -2.07 -30.83 -18.68
CA SER A 589 -3.51 -31.13 -18.59
C SER A 589 -4.24 -30.14 -17.68
N LYS A 590 -5.53 -29.89 -17.93
CA LYS A 590 -6.35 -28.95 -17.16
C LYS A 590 -6.81 -29.54 -15.83
N VAL A 591 -6.83 -28.73 -14.78
CA VAL A 591 -7.41 -29.12 -13.49
C VAL A 591 -8.93 -29.03 -13.58
N VAL A 592 -9.62 -30.11 -13.22
CA VAL A 592 -11.09 -30.22 -13.28
C VAL A 592 -11.75 -30.35 -11.90
N SER A 593 -10.96 -30.57 -10.85
CA SER A 593 -11.45 -30.62 -9.48
C SER A 593 -10.33 -30.34 -8.48
N VAL A 594 -10.67 -29.61 -7.41
CA VAL A 594 -9.75 -29.28 -6.31
C VAL A 594 -10.42 -29.56 -4.97
N ARG A 595 -9.71 -30.28 -4.10
CA ARG A 595 -10.04 -30.44 -2.68
C ARG A 595 -8.90 -29.91 -1.84
N PHE A 596 -9.13 -28.84 -1.09
CA PHE A 596 -8.13 -28.26 -0.21
C PHE A 596 -7.89 -29.06 1.08
N LYS A 597 -8.87 -29.88 1.47
CA LYS A 597 -8.81 -30.73 2.66
C LYS A 597 -9.39 -32.10 2.34
N ASP A 598 -8.55 -32.93 1.76
CA ASP A 598 -8.77 -34.36 1.56
C ASP A 598 -8.43 -35.10 2.86
N LYS A 599 -9.36 -35.94 3.37
CA LYS A 599 -9.21 -36.69 4.61
C LYS A 599 -8.69 -38.12 4.42
N SER A 600 -8.24 -38.48 3.21
CA SER A 600 -7.60 -39.77 2.92
C SER A 600 -6.42 -40.12 3.84
N HIS A 601 -5.80 -39.11 4.46
CA HIS A 601 -4.66 -39.26 5.38
C HIS A 601 -4.99 -38.75 6.80
N GLY A 602 -6.27 -38.73 7.17
CA GLY A 602 -6.76 -38.28 8.48
C GLY A 602 -7.22 -36.82 8.51
N TRP A 603 -8.09 -36.47 9.46
CA TRP A 603 -8.70 -35.13 9.55
C TRP A 603 -7.73 -34.02 10.01
N SER A 604 -6.72 -34.38 10.81
CA SER A 604 -5.70 -33.46 11.36
C SER A 604 -4.62 -33.07 10.35
N HIS A 605 -4.51 -33.79 9.23
CA HIS A 605 -3.54 -33.55 8.17
C HIS A 605 -4.29 -33.16 6.89
N PRO A 606 -4.51 -31.86 6.62
CA PRO A 606 -5.22 -31.45 5.41
C PRO A 606 -4.34 -31.70 4.18
N TRP A 607 -4.76 -32.60 3.29
CA TRP A 607 -4.12 -32.79 1.99
C TRP A 607 -4.81 -31.97 0.92
N PHE A 608 -4.01 -31.35 0.05
CA PHE A 608 -4.47 -30.73 -1.18
C PHE A 608 -4.48 -31.78 -2.28
N THR A 609 -5.63 -31.96 -2.93
CA THR A 609 -5.79 -32.87 -4.06
C THR A 609 -6.33 -32.10 -5.25
N ALA A 610 -5.66 -32.21 -6.40
CA ALA A 610 -6.14 -31.70 -7.69
C ALA A 610 -6.27 -32.86 -8.69
N GLN A 611 -7.43 -32.97 -9.33
CA GLN A 611 -7.68 -33.94 -10.40
C GLN A 611 -7.63 -33.24 -11.74
N PHE A 612 -7.05 -33.91 -12.73
CA PHE A 612 -6.84 -33.39 -14.08
C PHE A 612 -7.76 -34.06 -15.09
N ALA A 613 -7.99 -33.40 -16.23
CA ALA A 613 -8.85 -33.87 -17.30
C ALA A 613 -8.36 -35.19 -17.95
N ASP A 614 -7.06 -35.48 -17.85
CA ASP A 614 -6.46 -36.75 -18.31
C ASP A 614 -6.67 -37.91 -17.30
N GLY A 615 -7.41 -37.67 -16.21
CA GLY A 615 -7.67 -38.63 -15.14
C GLY A 615 -6.58 -38.70 -14.08
N SER A 616 -5.46 -37.99 -14.26
CA SER A 616 -4.38 -37.97 -13.27
C SER A 616 -4.72 -37.16 -12.02
N VAL A 617 -3.98 -37.40 -10.94
CA VAL A 617 -4.21 -36.77 -9.64
C VAL A 617 -2.88 -36.29 -9.05
N TYR A 618 -2.86 -35.03 -8.62
CA TYR A 618 -1.82 -34.46 -7.76
C TYR A 618 -2.33 -34.42 -6.33
N THR A 619 -1.56 -34.94 -5.38
CA THR A 619 -1.90 -34.89 -3.96
C THR A 619 -0.65 -34.66 -3.11
N GLU A 620 -0.75 -33.74 -2.14
CA GLU A 620 0.34 -33.38 -1.22
C GLU A 620 -0.26 -32.79 0.07
N ASP A 621 0.43 -32.93 1.21
CA ASP A 621 0.10 -32.17 2.43
C ASP A 621 -0.02 -30.68 2.08
N PHE A 622 -1.16 -30.06 2.42
CA PHE A 622 -1.44 -28.67 2.09
C PHE A 622 -0.33 -27.75 2.55
N ASN A 623 0.22 -27.96 3.75
CA ASN A 623 1.31 -27.14 4.30
C ASN A 623 2.66 -27.36 3.61
N ARG A 624 2.78 -28.39 2.76
CA ARG A 624 3.94 -28.68 1.91
C ARG A 624 3.76 -28.20 0.47
N THR A 625 2.59 -27.72 0.09
CA THR A 625 2.40 -27.00 -1.18
C THR A 625 2.94 -25.56 -1.10
N GLY A 626 3.28 -24.96 -2.25
CA GLY A 626 3.66 -23.53 -2.32
C GLY A 626 2.52 -22.62 -1.83
N TYR A 627 1.30 -22.92 -2.28
CA TYR A 627 0.08 -22.21 -1.91
C TYR A 627 -0.20 -22.30 -0.39
N GLY A 628 -0.25 -23.51 0.18
CA GLY A 628 -0.55 -23.66 1.61
C GLY A 628 0.51 -23.03 2.53
N ARG A 629 1.79 -23.05 2.14
CA ARG A 629 2.82 -22.28 2.87
C ARG A 629 2.57 -20.78 2.83
N GLY A 630 2.27 -20.23 1.65
CA GLY A 630 1.98 -18.80 1.52
C GLY A 630 0.73 -18.37 2.29
N PHE A 631 -0.31 -19.22 2.27
CA PHE A 631 -1.50 -19.06 3.09
C PHE A 631 -1.18 -19.04 4.59
N GLY A 632 -0.44 -20.04 5.08
CA GLY A 632 -0.02 -20.14 6.49
C GLY A 632 0.92 -19.01 6.95
N MET A 633 1.62 -18.36 6.01
CA MET A 633 2.42 -17.15 6.25
C MET A 633 1.62 -15.86 6.15
N GLN A 634 0.31 -15.91 5.84
CA GLN A 634 -0.51 -14.72 5.58
C GLN A 634 0.02 -13.84 4.43
N LEU A 635 0.71 -14.43 3.45
CA LEU A 635 1.50 -13.66 2.48
C LEU A 635 0.64 -12.99 1.40
N PHE A 636 -0.47 -13.62 1.03
CA PHE A 636 -1.37 -13.17 -0.05
C PHE A 636 -2.84 -13.12 0.38
N LEU A 637 -3.08 -12.89 1.67
CA LEU A 637 -4.44 -12.67 2.17
C LEU A 637 -4.92 -11.26 1.83
N ARG A 638 -6.24 -11.08 1.71
CA ARG A 638 -6.88 -9.77 1.54
C ARG A 638 -6.44 -8.83 2.66
N PRO A 639 -6.05 -7.57 2.38
CA PRO A 639 -5.49 -6.67 3.40
C PRO A 639 -6.41 -6.50 4.62
N ALA A 640 -7.71 -6.41 4.39
CA ALA A 640 -8.74 -6.27 5.42
C ALA A 640 -8.70 -7.39 6.48
N CYS A 641 -8.19 -8.58 6.15
CA CYS A 641 -8.10 -9.71 7.08
C CYS A 641 -7.12 -9.46 8.25
N ALA A 642 -6.12 -8.59 8.08
CA ALA A 642 -5.19 -8.22 9.14
C ALA A 642 -5.81 -7.28 10.19
N ARG A 643 -6.95 -6.67 9.88
CA ARG A 643 -7.73 -5.79 10.76
C ARG A 643 -9.19 -6.24 10.85
N CYS A 644 -9.42 -7.54 10.64
CA CYS A 644 -10.76 -8.10 10.54
C CYS A 644 -11.56 -7.83 11.81
N ARG A 645 -12.72 -7.18 11.67
CA ARG A 645 -13.60 -6.85 12.79
C ARG A 645 -14.46 -8.03 13.25
N TYR A 646 -14.50 -9.11 12.47
CA TYR A 646 -15.28 -10.31 12.77
C TYR A 646 -14.50 -11.38 13.54
N THR A 647 -13.24 -11.12 13.90
CA THR A 647 -12.49 -12.03 14.76
C THR A 647 -12.88 -11.82 16.22
N SER A 648 -14.04 -12.37 16.57
CA SER A 648 -14.72 -12.24 17.85
C SER A 648 -15.59 -13.49 18.08
N THR A 649 -15.97 -13.75 19.33
CA THR A 649 -17.01 -14.72 19.70
C THR A 649 -18.42 -14.17 19.48
N SER A 650 -18.55 -12.86 19.28
CA SER A 650 -19.76 -12.21 18.80
C SER A 650 -19.82 -12.31 17.28
N ARG A 651 -20.84 -12.99 16.75
CA ARG A 651 -20.90 -13.44 15.35
C ARG A 651 -22.19 -12.98 14.67
N PRO A 652 -22.13 -12.59 13.39
CA PRO A 652 -23.32 -12.13 12.67
C PRO A 652 -24.24 -13.28 12.25
N ALA A 653 -23.73 -14.50 12.06
CA ALA A 653 -24.54 -15.65 11.62
C ALA A 653 -25.26 -16.36 12.78
N ASP A 654 -26.34 -17.09 12.49
CA ASP A 654 -27.03 -17.93 13.49
C ASP A 654 -26.15 -19.08 14.00
N PHE A 655 -25.30 -19.60 13.12
CA PHE A 655 -24.28 -20.61 13.43
C PHE A 655 -22.88 -20.17 13.01
N THR A 656 -21.87 -20.52 13.81
CA THR A 656 -20.46 -20.42 13.41
C THR A 656 -19.80 -21.79 13.48
N LEU A 657 -19.18 -22.21 12.37
CA LEU A 657 -18.54 -23.53 12.26
C LEU A 657 -17.01 -23.41 12.15
N ALA A 658 -16.31 -24.39 12.72
CA ALA A 658 -14.89 -24.60 12.49
C ALA A 658 -14.52 -26.07 12.65
N ASP A 659 -13.27 -26.40 12.33
CA ASP A 659 -12.62 -27.56 12.93
C ASP A 659 -12.44 -27.33 14.44
N TYR A 660 -12.68 -28.36 15.26
CA TYR A 660 -12.49 -28.23 16.70
C TYR A 660 -11.04 -28.52 17.12
N TRP A 661 -10.12 -27.63 16.73
CA TRP A 661 -8.69 -27.77 17.04
C TRP A 661 -8.33 -27.74 18.54
N GLY A 662 -9.18 -27.14 19.37
CA GLY A 662 -8.97 -27.04 20.82
C GLY A 662 -9.57 -28.20 21.62
N LEU A 663 -10.23 -29.15 20.95
CA LEU A 663 -10.91 -30.24 21.64
C LEU A 663 -9.88 -31.14 22.28
N ASP A 664 -9.98 -31.33 23.60
CA ASP A 664 -9.06 -32.19 24.35
C ASP A 664 -8.91 -33.56 23.67
N GLU A 665 -7.68 -33.94 23.33
CA GLU A 665 -7.35 -35.21 22.68
C GLU A 665 -7.70 -36.41 23.57
N LYS A 666 -7.68 -36.22 24.90
CA LYS A 666 -7.99 -37.27 25.89
C LYS A 666 -9.48 -37.46 26.11
N LEU A 667 -10.33 -36.53 25.66
CA LEU A 667 -11.77 -36.66 25.81
C LEU A 667 -12.26 -37.87 24.97
N ALA A 668 -12.78 -38.90 25.63
CA ALA A 668 -13.37 -40.03 24.93
C ALA A 668 -14.63 -39.57 24.18
N LEU A 669 -14.66 -39.81 22.87
CA LEU A 669 -15.85 -39.61 22.04
C LEU A 669 -16.37 -40.98 21.61
N PRO A 670 -17.69 -41.16 21.47
CA PRO A 670 -18.29 -42.41 20.98
C PRO A 670 -18.11 -42.59 19.46
N VAL A 671 -17.17 -41.87 18.85
CA VAL A 671 -16.91 -41.85 17.41
C VAL A 671 -15.44 -41.68 17.12
N GLU A 672 -15.02 -42.16 15.95
CA GLU A 672 -13.68 -41.94 15.43
C GLU A 672 -13.43 -40.44 15.19
N ARG A 673 -12.43 -39.89 15.87
CA ARG A 673 -12.07 -38.47 15.79
C ARG A 673 -11.55 -38.07 14.41
N ASP A 674 -10.80 -38.97 13.75
CA ASP A 674 -10.18 -38.71 12.45
C ASP A 674 -11.18 -38.66 11.28
N LYS A 675 -12.45 -39.05 11.50
CA LYS A 675 -13.55 -38.73 10.58
C LYS A 675 -13.99 -37.25 10.66
N GLY A 676 -13.52 -36.52 11.67
CA GLY A 676 -13.64 -35.07 11.84
C GLY A 676 -14.71 -34.65 12.85
N VAL A 677 -14.41 -33.61 13.65
CA VAL A 677 -15.35 -33.06 14.65
C VAL A 677 -15.44 -31.54 14.45
N SER A 678 -16.65 -31.05 14.26
CA SER A 678 -16.90 -29.62 14.09
C SER A 678 -17.03 -28.94 15.44
N MET A 679 -16.42 -27.77 15.56
CA MET A 679 -16.81 -26.78 16.58
C MET A 679 -18.02 -26.03 16.03
N VAL A 680 -19.11 -25.99 16.79
CA VAL A 680 -20.33 -25.26 16.47
C VAL A 680 -20.61 -24.25 17.58
N LEU A 681 -20.73 -22.98 17.21
CA LEU A 681 -21.32 -21.96 18.06
C LEU A 681 -22.74 -21.69 17.58
N VAL A 682 -23.67 -21.60 18.52
CA VAL A 682 -25.07 -21.25 18.28
C VAL A 682 -25.27 -19.82 18.77
N ASN A 683 -25.42 -18.87 17.85
CA ASN A 683 -25.29 -17.45 18.15
C ASN A 683 -26.63 -16.72 18.27
N SER A 684 -27.75 -17.36 17.91
CA SER A 684 -29.08 -16.75 17.92
C SER A 684 -30.15 -17.71 18.43
N ALA A 685 -31.28 -17.17 18.88
CA ALA A 685 -32.44 -17.97 19.28
C ALA A 685 -33.00 -18.81 18.11
N ARG A 686 -32.95 -18.28 16.88
CA ARG A 686 -33.31 -19.04 15.67
C ARG A 686 -32.36 -20.22 15.46
N GLY A 687 -31.05 -19.98 15.61
CA GLY A 687 -30.04 -21.03 15.58
C GLY A 687 -30.31 -22.10 16.64
N GLN A 688 -30.64 -21.71 17.87
CA GLN A 688 -30.93 -22.66 18.95
C GLN A 688 -32.12 -23.56 18.61
N ALA A 689 -33.23 -22.99 18.13
CA ALA A 689 -34.40 -23.78 17.73
C ALA A 689 -34.07 -24.82 16.65
N VAL A 690 -33.27 -24.45 15.64
CA VAL A 690 -32.83 -25.37 14.58
C VAL A 690 -31.83 -26.41 15.10
N PHE A 691 -30.92 -26.02 15.99
CA PHE A 691 -29.95 -26.92 16.62
C PHE A 691 -30.64 -28.04 17.40
N ASP A 692 -31.64 -27.67 18.22
CA ASP A 692 -32.42 -28.61 19.02
C ASP A 692 -33.23 -29.56 18.13
N ALA A 693 -33.88 -29.02 17.09
CA ALA A 693 -34.62 -29.82 16.11
C ALA A 693 -33.73 -30.84 15.37
N LEU A 694 -32.46 -30.50 15.12
CA LEU A 694 -31.51 -31.38 14.44
C LEU A 694 -30.76 -32.34 15.37
N SER A 695 -30.84 -32.15 16.69
CA SER A 695 -30.09 -32.93 17.69
C SER A 695 -30.20 -34.47 17.57
N PRO A 696 -31.31 -35.07 17.09
CA PRO A 696 -31.35 -36.52 16.86
C PRO A 696 -30.45 -37.00 15.71
N ARG A 697 -30.07 -36.11 14.77
CA ARG A 697 -29.31 -36.43 13.55
C ARG A 697 -27.79 -36.32 13.73
N PHE A 698 -27.32 -35.76 14.84
CA PHE A 698 -25.89 -35.65 15.16
C PHE A 698 -25.56 -36.16 16.56
N GLY A 699 -24.28 -36.36 16.85
CA GLY A 699 -23.80 -36.47 18.23
C GLY A 699 -23.13 -35.17 18.64
N GLN A 700 -23.21 -34.84 19.93
CA GLN A 700 -22.62 -33.63 20.46
C GLN A 700 -22.04 -33.79 21.86
N VAL A 701 -21.07 -32.94 22.19
CA VAL A 701 -20.61 -32.67 23.56
C VAL A 701 -20.50 -31.17 23.73
N GLU A 702 -21.17 -30.62 24.74
CA GLU A 702 -21.01 -29.22 25.13
C GLU A 702 -19.65 -29.00 25.79
N ARG A 703 -18.97 -27.91 25.42
CA ARG A 703 -17.62 -27.56 25.86
C ARG A 703 -17.53 -26.07 26.20
N PRO A 704 -16.60 -25.68 27.10
CA PRO A 704 -16.39 -24.28 27.42
C PRO A 704 -16.02 -23.45 26.18
N LEU A 705 -16.61 -22.26 26.02
CA LEU A 705 -16.26 -21.35 24.92
C LEU A 705 -14.77 -21.00 24.91
N ALA A 706 -14.13 -20.88 26.08
CA ALA A 706 -12.70 -20.60 26.20
C ALA A 706 -11.82 -21.68 25.53
N GLU A 707 -12.25 -22.95 25.55
CA GLU A 707 -11.56 -24.05 24.87
C GLU A 707 -11.62 -23.89 23.34
N ALA A 708 -12.81 -23.56 22.83
CA ALA A 708 -12.99 -23.23 21.41
C ALA A 708 -12.13 -22.05 20.98
N VAL A 709 -12.07 -20.97 21.78
CA VAL A 709 -11.23 -19.79 21.50
C VAL A 709 -9.73 -20.14 21.50
N ALA A 710 -9.28 -20.96 22.44
CA ALA A 710 -7.88 -21.38 22.52
C ALA A 710 -7.44 -22.19 21.29
N GLY A 711 -8.29 -23.11 20.82
CA GLY A 711 -8.06 -23.88 19.59
C GLY A 711 -8.26 -23.09 18.30
N ASN A 712 -9.12 -22.08 18.33
CA ASN A 712 -9.47 -21.25 17.18
C ASN A 712 -9.23 -19.76 17.48
N PRO A 713 -7.97 -19.28 17.45
CA PRO A 713 -7.62 -17.91 17.89
C PRO A 713 -8.26 -16.78 17.09
N ARG A 714 -8.89 -17.08 15.94
CA ARG A 714 -9.64 -16.12 15.14
C ARG A 714 -11.01 -15.80 15.73
N LEU A 715 -11.42 -16.46 16.80
CA LEU A 715 -12.54 -16.05 17.65
C LEU A 715 -12.17 -14.92 18.62
N ALA A 716 -10.90 -14.51 18.69
CA ALA A 716 -10.46 -13.48 19.64
C ALA A 716 -9.68 -12.33 19.00
N SER A 717 -8.90 -12.57 17.95
CA SER A 717 -8.04 -11.54 17.36
C SER A 717 -7.79 -11.72 15.87
N PRO A 718 -7.49 -10.63 15.13
CA PRO A 718 -7.14 -10.69 13.71
C PRO A 718 -5.70 -11.16 13.49
N LEU A 719 -5.36 -11.47 12.24
CA LEU A 719 -4.01 -11.89 11.87
C LEU A 719 -3.06 -10.71 11.87
N LYS A 720 -1.78 -10.98 12.11
CA LYS A 720 -0.74 -9.97 11.86
C LYS A 720 -0.42 -9.96 10.36
N ALA A 721 -0.43 -8.77 9.75
CA ALA A 721 -0.01 -8.60 8.37
C ALA A 721 1.44 -9.09 8.19
N ASN A 722 1.70 -9.85 7.12
CA ASN A 722 3.06 -10.27 6.79
C ASN A 722 3.84 -9.08 6.18
N PRO A 723 5.00 -8.69 6.74
CA PRO A 723 5.78 -7.56 6.22
C PRO A 723 6.31 -7.78 4.79
N ARG A 724 6.34 -9.03 4.30
CA ARG A 724 6.76 -9.39 2.94
C ARG A 724 5.62 -9.38 1.93
N ARG A 725 4.37 -9.13 2.32
CA ARG A 725 3.20 -9.14 1.42
C ARG A 725 3.34 -8.17 0.25
N ALA A 726 3.74 -6.92 0.52
CA ALA A 726 3.94 -5.93 -0.53
C ALA A 726 5.02 -6.36 -1.52
N ALA A 727 6.16 -6.83 -1.01
CA ALA A 727 7.24 -7.38 -1.84
C ALA A 727 6.81 -8.63 -2.63
N PHE A 728 5.92 -9.46 -2.07
CA PHE A 728 5.36 -10.62 -2.75
C PHE A 728 4.49 -10.18 -3.94
N PHE A 729 3.53 -9.27 -3.75
CA PHE A 729 2.66 -8.82 -4.85
C PHE A 729 3.41 -7.96 -5.88
N ALA A 730 4.41 -7.19 -5.46
CA ALA A 730 5.31 -6.52 -6.40
C ALA A 730 6.08 -7.52 -7.28
N ALA A 731 6.55 -8.64 -6.71
CA ALA A 731 7.15 -9.70 -7.48
C ALA A 731 6.13 -10.47 -8.33
N PHE A 732 4.92 -10.71 -7.81
CA PHE A 732 3.82 -11.38 -8.51
C PHE A 732 3.40 -10.63 -9.77
N ALA A 733 3.37 -9.29 -9.72
CA ALA A 733 3.05 -8.46 -10.88
C ALA A 733 4.19 -8.39 -11.91
N ALA A 734 5.44 -8.63 -11.51
CA ALA A 734 6.62 -8.36 -12.33
C ALA A 734 7.33 -9.62 -12.86
N LEU A 735 7.15 -10.77 -12.22
CA LEU A 735 7.90 -12.00 -12.50
C LEU A 735 6.95 -13.17 -12.81
N PRO A 736 7.41 -14.17 -13.59
CA PRO A 736 6.70 -15.44 -13.71
C PRO A 736 6.46 -16.08 -12.34
N PHE A 737 5.27 -16.66 -12.13
CA PHE A 737 4.86 -17.17 -10.83
C PHE A 737 5.85 -18.21 -10.24
N ALA A 738 6.46 -19.06 -11.07
CA ALA A 738 7.46 -20.03 -10.62
C ALA A 738 8.68 -19.37 -9.91
N GLU A 739 9.09 -18.17 -10.34
CA GLU A 739 10.16 -17.42 -9.66
C GLU A 739 9.69 -16.81 -8.34
N VAL A 740 8.45 -16.33 -8.30
CA VAL A 740 7.79 -15.82 -7.09
C VAL A 740 7.70 -16.94 -6.05
N GLU A 741 7.29 -18.13 -6.46
CA GLU A 741 7.26 -19.32 -5.60
C GLU A 741 8.65 -19.63 -5.04
N LYS A 742 9.68 -19.67 -5.88
CA LYS A 742 11.06 -19.94 -5.44
C LYS A 742 11.57 -18.90 -4.43
N ARG A 743 11.19 -17.63 -4.58
CA ARG A 743 11.69 -16.52 -3.75
C ARG A 743 10.93 -16.36 -2.43
N PHE A 744 9.62 -16.61 -2.45
CA PHE A 744 8.75 -16.29 -1.32
C PHE A 744 8.10 -17.49 -0.67
N LEU A 745 7.87 -18.55 -1.45
CA LEU A 745 7.10 -19.73 -1.04
C LEU A 745 7.98 -20.99 -0.94
N ALA A 746 9.28 -20.91 -1.23
CA ALA A 746 10.20 -22.05 -1.08
C ALA A 746 10.40 -22.42 0.38
N LEU A 747 10.66 -23.71 0.61
CA LEU A 747 11.10 -24.18 1.92
C LEU A 747 12.47 -23.55 2.26
N PRO A 748 12.71 -23.17 3.53
CA PRO A 748 14.04 -22.79 3.97
C PRO A 748 15.05 -23.90 3.66
N SER A 749 16.33 -23.55 3.52
CA SER A 749 17.38 -24.54 3.25
C SER A 749 17.39 -25.67 4.29
N LEU A 750 17.80 -26.87 3.90
CA LEU A 750 17.89 -28.04 4.80
C LEU A 750 18.67 -27.73 6.10
N PRO A 751 19.83 -27.02 6.07
CA PRO A 751 20.54 -26.62 7.28
C PRO A 751 19.70 -25.76 8.22
N TYR A 752 18.94 -24.80 7.67
CA TYR A 752 18.06 -23.94 8.47
C TYR A 752 16.92 -24.75 9.11
N ARG A 753 16.32 -25.69 8.36
CA ARG A 753 15.27 -26.58 8.88
C ARG A 753 15.79 -27.52 9.98
N ALA A 754 16.99 -28.06 9.82
CA ALA A 754 17.65 -28.89 10.83
C ALA A 754 17.93 -28.08 12.11
N ALA A 755 18.52 -26.88 11.97
CA ALA A 755 18.76 -25.98 13.10
C ALA A 755 17.45 -25.57 13.81
N ALA A 756 16.39 -25.25 13.06
CA ALA A 756 15.09 -24.87 13.62
C ALA A 756 14.36 -26.00 14.35
N LYS A 757 14.62 -27.27 14.00
CA LYS A 757 14.12 -28.44 14.74
C LYS A 757 14.84 -28.65 16.07
N MET A 758 16.10 -28.23 16.18
CA MET A 758 16.88 -28.32 17.43
C MET A 758 16.59 -27.19 18.44
N LEU A 759 15.91 -26.12 18.00
CA LEU A 759 15.54 -25.01 18.89
C LEU A 759 14.26 -25.33 19.67
N THR A 760 14.34 -25.29 21.00
CA THR A 760 13.17 -25.40 21.89
C THR A 760 12.23 -24.20 21.75
N PRO A 761 10.93 -24.31 22.11
CA PRO A 761 9.99 -23.18 22.09
C PRO A 761 10.50 -21.96 22.86
N ALA A 762 11.13 -22.18 24.01
CA ALA A 762 11.73 -21.11 24.83
C ALA A 762 12.90 -20.41 24.11
N MET A 763 13.75 -21.16 23.41
CA MET A 763 14.85 -20.60 22.61
C MET A 763 14.33 -19.78 21.43
N LYS A 764 13.28 -20.27 20.74
CA LYS A 764 12.61 -19.55 19.65
C LYS A 764 12.01 -18.23 20.15
N GLU A 765 11.41 -18.23 21.34
CA GLU A 765 10.85 -17.04 21.96
C GLU A 765 11.94 -16.02 22.37
N LYS A 766 13.07 -16.51 22.90
CA LYS A 766 14.23 -15.67 23.24
C LYS A 766 14.85 -15.02 22.00
N ILE A 767 15.00 -15.78 20.92
CA ILE A 767 15.48 -15.26 19.62
C ILE A 767 14.49 -14.24 19.04
N ARG A 768 13.17 -14.48 19.13
CA ARG A 768 12.15 -13.49 18.73
C ARG A 768 12.22 -12.18 19.51
N LYS A 769 12.52 -12.24 20.82
CA LYS A 769 12.70 -11.05 21.66
C LYS A 769 13.98 -10.28 21.33
N LEU A 770 15.02 -10.94 20.84
CA LEU A 770 16.28 -10.32 20.41
C LEU A 770 16.23 -9.72 19.00
N LEU A 771 15.27 -10.17 18.17
CA LEU A 771 15.09 -9.71 16.78
C LEU A 771 13.97 -8.66 16.61
N LYS A 772 13.25 -8.33 17.69
CA LYS A 772 12.40 -7.14 17.78
C LYS A 772 13.23 -5.99 18.31
#